data_AF-G0U3V1-F1
#
_entry.id   AF-G0U3V1-F1
#
_cell.length_a   1.000
_cell.length_b   1.000
_cell.length_c   1.000
_cell.angle_alpha   90.00
_cell.angle_beta   90.00
_cell.angle_gamma   90.00
#
_symmetry.space_group_name_H-M   'P 1'
#
loop_
_entity.id
_entity.type
_entity.pdbx_description
1 polymer ?
#
loop_
_entity_poly.entity_id
_entity_poly.type
_entity_poly.pdbx_seq_one_letter_code
_entity_poly.pdbx_strand_id
1 'polypeptide(L)'
;MPPRPLEKFSRALRRRSQVRVWQQSLEAMTAATEASADVVRISLGSLGELSSSPIQANHTFSTSLARGALETRAVLATRKAIRQSTSKAGAIKAFQELLTTSGETPTPATFKTLSHVLLRHHVEERLGKTAFQKVVMDAIGAASDRWSGLTEEEWSTLVNYTCRTTERWAERGSSFNKLLGFAQEGSDNDIVAQIEFQMRKSGATISAAVLADLMHLDISWSTALHLYTYSRSMHSNVMPPMEMTDRLMGLMTGYRTGHGGSRAWERALSLYENALASGYDTTLTTYTHALDALWRSADTFHRLRSDPSVAHKQFVWESALAVCNDASKAKLLLSGDEGCAFAESVLKAVAASGRWSVAVSLLSNMDLSTSEMSFRSLVPTAESYAFCIAACYTAGHAAHGDALWTVFSDSYSPRSLHSEVLTILLQSMRHVIRMSTRVGAVVEELCVNEKGLERTVVVACLQLLSSRYVVTKEPKWRLVERLLNLYHSSYWPQQQEARRIELQSVFRCCHLIATTEGANGRHLLSQLRSQLVEIFGASSAEVEWLDDTAVYALQTVTSCKEAIRIYEALPVPLRQAKQMLVAALVRCCRDVEQQHNEEFYLLEEDVQEMKRESVSALVQEMTLYAKKVFDAEENFPYDLYAELLLLSAKGAMQKRMAVEAMRCLSMGSAEAIEFRHVSRIAAALSLTELNVESSLIDGHAKLRYTAISNPNGSQKKLPHLGSLFDMSRW
;
A
#
# COMPACT_ATOMS: atom_id res chain seq x y z
N MET A 1 34.34 -13.58 15.26
CA MET A 1 33.53 -13.51 14.02
C MET A 1 32.69 -14.77 13.93
N PRO A 2 31.36 -14.71 13.94
CA PRO A 2 30.53 -15.89 13.71
C PRO A 2 30.65 -16.33 12.24
N PRO A 3 30.58 -17.64 11.94
CA PRO A 3 30.66 -18.15 10.57
C PRO A 3 29.49 -17.58 9.74
N ARG A 4 29.80 -17.14 8.52
CA ARG A 4 28.89 -16.39 7.64
C ARG A 4 27.66 -17.24 7.27
N PRO A 5 26.46 -16.64 7.11
CA PRO A 5 25.20 -17.37 6.84
C PRO A 5 25.25 -18.36 5.66
N LEU A 6 26.01 -18.03 4.62
CA LEU A 6 26.21 -18.87 3.42
C LEU A 6 26.91 -20.20 3.69
N GLU A 7 27.82 -20.28 4.68
CA GLU A 7 28.48 -21.54 5.05
C GLU A 7 27.55 -22.50 5.81
N LYS A 8 26.59 -21.96 6.58
CA LYS A 8 25.53 -22.76 7.22
C LYS A 8 24.49 -23.21 6.20
N PHE A 9 24.18 -22.35 5.23
CA PHE A 9 23.26 -22.65 4.14
C PHE A 9 23.80 -23.73 3.19
N SER A 10 25.08 -23.69 2.82
CA SER A 10 25.70 -24.76 2.02
C SER A 10 25.64 -26.10 2.76
N ARG A 11 25.84 -26.14 4.08
CA ARG A 11 25.65 -27.36 4.90
C ARG A 11 24.19 -27.82 4.99
N ALA A 12 23.22 -26.89 5.04
CA ALA A 12 21.80 -27.21 5.06
C ALA A 12 21.28 -27.71 3.70
N LEU A 13 21.72 -27.09 2.60
CA LEU A 13 21.53 -27.56 1.22
C LEU A 13 22.10 -28.97 1.05
N ARG A 14 23.32 -29.21 1.54
CA ARG A 14 23.99 -30.52 1.52
C ARG A 14 23.23 -31.57 2.32
N ARG A 15 22.54 -31.21 3.41
CA ARG A 15 21.68 -32.14 4.17
C ARG A 15 20.34 -32.39 3.45
N ARG A 16 19.73 -31.37 2.85
CA ARG A 16 18.43 -31.49 2.17
C ARG A 16 18.54 -32.29 0.87
N SER A 17 19.63 -32.14 0.11
CA SER A 17 19.91 -32.99 -1.05
C SER A 17 20.20 -34.44 -0.63
N GLN A 18 20.98 -34.65 0.43
CA GLN A 18 21.21 -35.99 0.99
C GLN A 18 19.93 -36.65 1.49
N VAL A 19 19.03 -35.91 2.15
CA VAL A 19 17.74 -36.43 2.62
C VAL A 19 16.81 -36.74 1.45
N ARG A 20 16.76 -35.92 0.39
CA ARG A 20 15.98 -36.24 -0.82
C ARG A 20 16.52 -37.48 -1.54
N VAL A 21 17.83 -37.59 -1.71
CA VAL A 21 18.46 -38.77 -2.32
C VAL A 21 18.20 -40.01 -1.47
N TRP A 22 18.26 -39.87 -0.14
CA TRP A 22 17.96 -40.96 0.78
C TRP A 22 16.47 -41.35 0.74
N GLN A 23 15.55 -40.39 0.73
CA GLN A 23 14.10 -40.63 0.60
C GLN A 23 13.75 -41.29 -0.74
N GLN A 24 14.32 -40.80 -1.85
CA GLN A 24 14.15 -41.41 -3.17
C GLN A 24 14.75 -42.83 -3.22
N SER A 25 15.85 -43.08 -2.50
CA SER A 25 16.42 -44.42 -2.38
C SER A 25 15.56 -45.34 -1.50
N LEU A 26 14.92 -44.79 -0.47
CA LEU A 26 14.00 -45.51 0.40
C LEU A 26 12.72 -45.89 -0.34
N GLU A 27 12.14 -44.94 -1.10
CA GLU A 27 10.97 -45.14 -1.95
C GLU A 27 11.25 -46.16 -3.08
N ALA A 28 12.46 -46.11 -3.66
CA ALA A 28 12.90 -47.11 -4.63
C ALA A 28 13.12 -48.49 -4.01
N MET A 29 13.61 -48.57 -2.76
CA MET A 29 13.74 -49.83 -2.02
C MET A 29 12.38 -50.40 -1.64
N THR A 30 11.44 -49.58 -1.17
CA THR A 30 10.08 -50.02 -0.81
C THR A 30 9.31 -50.51 -2.05
N ALA A 31 9.42 -49.79 -3.16
CA ALA A 31 8.83 -50.20 -4.44
C ALA A 31 9.46 -51.50 -5.00
N ALA A 32 10.76 -51.72 -4.78
CA ALA A 32 11.43 -52.97 -5.15
C ALA A 32 11.03 -54.16 -4.25
N THR A 33 10.78 -53.94 -2.97
CA THR A 33 10.27 -54.99 -2.06
C THR A 33 8.83 -55.36 -2.35
N GLU A 34 7.96 -54.40 -2.69
CA GLU A 34 6.57 -54.65 -3.09
C GLU A 34 6.50 -55.41 -4.44
N ALA A 35 7.36 -55.05 -5.39
CA ALA A 35 7.49 -55.78 -6.65
C ALA A 35 8.02 -57.22 -6.47
N SER A 36 8.83 -57.50 -5.44
CA SER A 36 9.30 -58.87 -5.16
C SER A 36 8.29 -59.72 -4.38
N ALA A 37 7.38 -59.09 -3.62
CA ALA A 37 6.28 -59.78 -2.94
C ALA A 37 5.19 -60.27 -3.90
N ASP A 38 4.94 -59.54 -5.00
CA ASP A 38 3.96 -59.92 -6.02
C ASP A 38 4.45 -61.03 -6.97
N VAL A 39 5.77 -61.20 -7.14
CA VAL A 39 6.36 -62.30 -7.93
C VAL A 39 6.26 -63.64 -7.19
N VAL A 40 6.22 -63.65 -5.84
CA VAL A 40 6.12 -64.88 -5.04
C VAL A 40 4.67 -65.42 -4.98
N ARG A 41 3.66 -64.64 -5.37
CA ARG A 41 2.25 -65.07 -5.36
C ARG A 41 1.71 -65.65 -6.68
N ILE A 42 2.49 -65.66 -7.76
CA ILE A 42 2.05 -66.16 -9.08
C ILE A 42 2.63 -67.54 -9.46
N SER A 43 3.52 -68.15 -8.68
CA SER A 43 4.03 -69.51 -8.96
C SER A 43 3.48 -70.59 -8.01
N LEU A 44 2.25 -71.02 -8.26
CA LEU A 44 1.75 -72.36 -7.91
C LEU A 44 0.60 -72.71 -8.87
N GLY A 45 0.94 -73.22 -10.06
CA GLY A 45 -0.05 -73.65 -11.04
C GLY A 45 0.48 -74.00 -12.44
N SER A 46 1.07 -75.19 -12.56
CA SER A 46 1.00 -76.09 -13.73
C SER A 46 1.72 -75.74 -15.05
N LEU A 47 2.87 -76.42 -15.24
CA LEU A 47 3.27 -77.26 -16.38
C LEU A 47 3.07 -76.77 -17.84
N GLY A 48 4.20 -76.61 -18.52
CA GLY A 48 4.30 -76.60 -19.99
C GLY A 48 5.69 -76.20 -20.45
N GLU A 49 6.58 -77.18 -20.63
CA GLU A 49 7.91 -77.02 -21.24
C GLU A 49 7.82 -76.40 -22.64
N LEU A 50 8.58 -75.34 -22.88
CA LEU A 50 9.23 -75.06 -24.17
C LEU A 50 10.38 -74.07 -23.95
N SER A 51 11.55 -74.49 -24.38
CA SER A 51 12.83 -73.81 -24.33
C SER A 51 12.78 -72.34 -24.78
N SER A 52 13.10 -71.42 -23.86
CA SER A 52 13.82 -70.20 -24.20
C SER A 52 14.60 -69.74 -22.98
N SER A 53 15.90 -69.57 -23.16
CA SER A 53 16.80 -68.95 -22.19
C SER A 53 16.22 -67.61 -21.73
N PRO A 54 16.24 -67.28 -20.41
CA PRO A 54 15.77 -65.98 -19.98
C PRO A 54 16.77 -64.95 -20.51
N ILE A 55 16.32 -64.17 -21.49
CA ILE A 55 17.01 -62.95 -21.90
C ILE A 55 17.14 -62.11 -20.64
N GLN A 56 18.35 -62.02 -20.09
CA GLN A 56 18.65 -61.07 -19.03
C GLN A 56 18.24 -59.69 -19.55
N ALA A 57 17.16 -59.15 -18.99
CA ALA A 57 16.70 -57.82 -19.32
C ALA A 57 17.84 -56.85 -19.00
N ASN A 58 18.45 -56.29 -20.04
CA ASN A 58 19.47 -55.25 -19.91
C ASN A 58 18.89 -54.14 -19.03
N HIS A 59 19.39 -54.01 -17.81
CA HIS A 59 18.93 -52.99 -16.85
C HIS A 59 19.05 -51.58 -17.45
N THR A 60 20.05 -51.38 -18.31
CA THR A 60 20.27 -50.17 -19.14
C THR A 60 19.17 -49.93 -20.16
N PHE A 61 18.59 -50.97 -20.76
CA PHE A 61 17.51 -50.87 -21.75
C PHE A 61 16.16 -50.58 -21.07
N SER A 62 15.91 -51.21 -19.91
CA SER A 62 14.78 -50.89 -19.03
C SER A 62 14.83 -49.43 -18.54
N THR A 63 16.00 -48.93 -18.11
CA THR A 63 16.18 -47.51 -17.74
C THR A 63 16.10 -46.55 -18.92
N SER A 64 16.36 -47.02 -20.14
CA SER A 64 16.24 -46.21 -21.36
C SER A 64 14.79 -46.12 -21.84
N LEU A 65 14.02 -47.21 -21.70
CA LEU A 65 12.58 -47.24 -21.98
C LEU A 65 11.77 -46.45 -20.94
N ALA A 66 12.20 -46.41 -19.67
CA ALA A 66 11.57 -45.62 -18.63
C ALA A 66 11.75 -44.09 -18.77
N ARG A 67 12.63 -43.62 -19.67
CA ARG A 67 12.96 -42.19 -19.84
C ARG A 67 12.24 -41.47 -21.00
N GLY A 68 11.28 -42.11 -21.67
CA GLY A 68 10.59 -41.51 -22.81
C GLY A 68 11.43 -41.54 -24.10
N ALA A 69 10.78 -41.31 -25.24
CA ALA A 69 11.30 -41.51 -26.60
C ALA A 69 12.76 -41.04 -26.81
N LEU A 70 13.51 -41.78 -27.64
CA LEU A 70 14.88 -41.45 -28.06
C LEU A 70 15.01 -39.96 -28.43
N GLU A 71 15.78 -39.20 -27.63
CA GLU A 71 16.03 -37.78 -27.90
C GLU A 71 16.72 -37.63 -29.27
N THR A 72 16.10 -36.88 -30.19
CA THR A 72 16.68 -36.65 -31.52
C THR A 72 17.95 -35.80 -31.41
N ARG A 73 18.81 -35.87 -32.43
CA ARG A 73 20.06 -35.08 -32.46
C ARG A 73 19.80 -33.58 -32.36
N ALA A 74 18.70 -33.08 -32.92
CA ALA A 74 18.35 -31.67 -32.83
C ALA A 74 17.81 -31.29 -31.44
N VAL A 75 17.03 -32.14 -30.74
CA VAL A 75 16.69 -31.92 -29.32
C VAL A 75 17.94 -31.83 -28.43
N LEU A 76 18.92 -32.71 -28.66
CA LEU A 76 20.20 -32.69 -27.94
C LEU A 76 21.04 -31.43 -28.25
N ALA A 77 21.11 -31.05 -29.53
CA ALA A 77 21.80 -29.84 -29.97
C ALA A 77 21.17 -28.58 -29.36
N THR A 78 19.85 -28.49 -29.36
CA THR A 78 19.11 -27.39 -28.75
C THR A 78 19.33 -27.34 -27.25
N ARG A 79 19.28 -28.47 -26.54
CA ARG A 79 19.55 -28.49 -25.09
C ARG A 79 20.96 -27.99 -24.76
N LYS A 80 21.95 -28.34 -25.59
CA LYS A 80 23.32 -27.83 -25.47
C LYS A 80 23.39 -26.32 -25.76
N ALA A 81 22.70 -25.85 -26.80
CA ALA A 81 22.63 -24.43 -27.15
C ALA A 81 21.98 -23.59 -26.02
N ILE A 82 20.89 -24.09 -25.42
CA ILE A 82 20.24 -23.45 -24.26
C ILE A 82 21.21 -23.37 -23.08
N ARG A 83 21.91 -24.46 -22.72
CA ARG A 83 22.89 -24.47 -21.62
C ARG A 83 24.05 -23.49 -21.81
N GLN A 84 24.44 -23.25 -23.06
CA GLN A 84 25.57 -22.39 -23.42
C GLN A 84 25.15 -20.95 -23.74
N SER A 85 23.85 -20.63 -23.60
CA SER A 85 23.36 -19.28 -23.87
C SER A 85 23.94 -18.24 -22.90
N THR A 86 24.09 -17.01 -23.38
CA THR A 86 24.69 -15.89 -22.64
C THR A 86 23.65 -14.88 -22.13
N SER A 87 22.39 -15.07 -22.50
CA SER A 87 21.26 -14.21 -22.15
C SER A 87 19.93 -14.96 -22.24
N LYS A 88 18.89 -14.44 -21.55
CA LYS A 88 17.51 -14.97 -21.64
C LYS A 88 17.02 -15.05 -23.08
N ALA A 89 17.21 -13.98 -23.85
CA ALA A 89 16.79 -13.91 -25.26
C ALA A 89 17.49 -14.98 -26.12
N GLY A 90 18.78 -15.25 -25.86
CA GLY A 90 19.52 -16.31 -26.53
C GLY A 90 18.99 -17.71 -26.23
N ALA A 91 18.64 -17.99 -24.96
CA ALA A 91 18.04 -19.26 -24.56
C ALA A 91 16.67 -19.50 -25.25
N ILE A 92 15.85 -18.44 -25.34
CA ILE A 92 14.53 -18.51 -25.96
C ILE A 92 14.65 -18.67 -27.48
N LYS A 93 15.58 -17.98 -28.12
CA LYS A 93 15.82 -18.12 -29.55
C LYS A 93 16.21 -19.56 -29.93
N ALA A 94 17.12 -20.16 -29.16
CA ALA A 94 17.49 -21.57 -29.36
C ALA A 94 16.28 -22.52 -29.16
N PHE A 95 15.40 -22.22 -28.20
CA PHE A 95 14.15 -22.98 -28.02
C PHE A 95 13.17 -22.78 -29.18
N GLN A 96 13.02 -21.55 -29.70
CA GLN A 96 12.17 -21.25 -30.85
C GLN A 96 12.65 -21.95 -32.12
N GLU A 97 13.96 -22.07 -32.34
CA GLU A 97 14.56 -22.81 -33.46
C GLU A 97 14.11 -24.29 -33.47
N LEU A 98 14.03 -24.92 -32.28
CA LEU A 98 13.48 -26.28 -32.15
C LEU A 98 11.99 -26.34 -32.52
N LEU A 99 11.20 -25.35 -32.13
CA LEU A 99 9.76 -25.29 -32.45
C LEU A 99 9.51 -25.09 -33.95
N THR A 100 10.42 -24.44 -34.66
CA THR A 100 10.34 -24.24 -36.12
C THR A 100 10.83 -25.45 -36.93
N THR A 101 11.54 -26.38 -36.30
CA THR A 101 12.06 -27.57 -36.96
C THR A 101 10.94 -28.61 -37.13
N SER A 102 10.61 -28.95 -38.37
CA SER A 102 9.48 -29.81 -38.70
C SER A 102 9.60 -31.21 -38.09
N GLY A 103 8.60 -31.62 -37.30
CA GLY A 103 8.46 -32.99 -36.78
C GLY A 103 9.12 -33.27 -35.44
N GLU A 104 9.80 -32.29 -34.82
CA GLU A 104 10.38 -32.44 -33.48
C GLU A 104 9.49 -31.79 -32.42
N THR A 105 9.38 -32.45 -31.26
CA THR A 105 8.64 -31.93 -30.10
C THR A 105 9.58 -31.76 -28.91
N PRO A 106 9.41 -30.70 -28.10
CA PRO A 106 10.24 -30.48 -26.93
C PRO A 106 9.96 -31.55 -25.86
N THR A 107 11.03 -32.15 -25.32
CA THR A 107 10.95 -33.17 -24.28
C THR A 107 10.91 -32.53 -22.87
N PRO A 108 10.48 -33.27 -21.82
CA PRO A 108 10.53 -32.80 -20.43
C PRO A 108 11.93 -32.30 -20.01
N ALA A 109 13.00 -32.94 -20.51
CA ALA A 109 14.38 -32.55 -20.22
C ALA A 109 14.76 -31.21 -20.87
N THR A 110 14.21 -30.89 -22.05
CA THR A 110 14.38 -29.59 -22.70
C THR A 110 13.72 -28.48 -21.87
N PHE A 111 12.49 -28.69 -21.40
CA PHE A 111 11.80 -27.73 -20.52
C PHE A 111 12.51 -27.53 -19.17
N LYS A 112 13.04 -28.61 -18.56
CA LYS A 112 13.86 -28.52 -17.34
C LYS A 112 15.13 -27.70 -17.54
N THR A 113 15.80 -27.88 -18.67
CA THR A 113 17.02 -27.13 -18.97
C THR A 113 16.69 -25.66 -19.24
N LEU A 114 15.61 -25.38 -19.98
CA LEU A 114 15.19 -24.02 -20.32
C LEU A 114 14.81 -23.22 -19.06
N SER A 115 13.92 -23.76 -18.22
CA SER A 115 13.48 -23.09 -16.97
C SER A 115 14.65 -22.74 -16.05
N HIS A 116 15.55 -23.70 -15.81
CA HIS A 116 16.73 -23.47 -14.97
C HIS A 116 17.66 -22.38 -15.52
N VAL A 117 17.92 -22.39 -16.84
CA VAL A 117 18.78 -21.38 -17.50
C VAL A 117 18.12 -20.00 -17.49
N LEU A 118 16.81 -19.92 -17.72
CA LEU A 118 16.07 -18.66 -17.65
C LEU A 118 16.12 -18.06 -16.25
N LEU A 119 15.92 -18.88 -15.22
CA LEU A 119 16.01 -18.43 -13.83
C LEU A 119 17.43 -18.00 -13.45
N ARG A 120 18.45 -18.73 -13.90
CA ARG A 120 19.85 -18.35 -13.71
C ARG A 120 20.15 -16.98 -14.31
N HIS A 121 19.83 -16.76 -15.58
CA HIS A 121 20.04 -15.46 -16.22
C HIS A 121 19.19 -14.37 -15.58
N HIS A 122 18.00 -14.70 -15.07
CA HIS A 122 17.18 -13.78 -14.31
C HIS A 122 17.87 -13.30 -13.03
N VAL A 123 18.49 -14.19 -12.26
CA VAL A 123 19.29 -13.83 -11.09
C VAL A 123 20.56 -13.06 -11.48
N GLU A 124 21.25 -13.46 -12.55
CA GLU A 124 22.45 -12.77 -13.07
C GLU A 124 22.14 -11.33 -13.51
N GLU A 125 21.00 -11.08 -14.14
CA GLU A 125 20.55 -9.75 -14.54
C GLU A 125 20.21 -8.87 -13.33
N ARG A 126 19.62 -9.43 -12.26
CA ARG A 126 19.27 -8.69 -11.03
C ARG A 126 20.47 -8.33 -10.17
N LEU A 127 21.40 -9.26 -9.97
CA LEU A 127 22.59 -9.05 -9.13
C LEU A 127 23.75 -8.38 -9.86
N GLY A 128 23.81 -8.55 -11.18
CA GLY A 128 25.02 -8.32 -11.96
C GLY A 128 25.94 -9.54 -11.97
N LYS A 129 26.59 -9.78 -13.11
CA LYS A 129 27.40 -10.98 -13.37
C LYS A 129 28.55 -11.18 -12.37
N THR A 130 29.21 -10.10 -11.94
CA THR A 130 30.34 -10.13 -11.01
C THR A 130 29.92 -10.52 -9.59
N ALA A 131 28.80 -9.97 -9.10
CA ALA A 131 28.24 -10.30 -7.80
C ALA A 131 27.73 -11.74 -7.77
N PHE A 132 27.07 -12.19 -8.83
CA PHE A 132 26.62 -13.58 -8.95
C PHE A 132 27.79 -14.57 -8.92
N GLN A 133 28.87 -14.29 -9.65
CA GLN A 133 30.09 -15.12 -9.61
C GLN A 133 30.68 -15.20 -8.20
N LYS A 134 30.66 -14.10 -7.44
CA LYS A 134 31.12 -14.09 -6.05
C LYS A 134 30.26 -14.99 -5.15
N VAL A 135 28.92 -14.94 -5.28
CA VAL A 135 28.01 -15.83 -4.54
C VAL A 135 28.28 -17.30 -4.86
N VAL A 136 28.53 -17.62 -6.13
CA VAL A 136 28.89 -18.97 -6.57
C VAL A 136 30.22 -19.40 -5.94
N MET A 137 31.25 -18.55 -5.98
CA MET A 137 32.56 -18.85 -5.36
C MET A 137 32.44 -19.05 -3.85
N ASP A 138 31.65 -18.21 -3.17
CA ASP A 138 31.38 -18.33 -1.74
C ASP A 138 30.63 -19.64 -1.40
N ALA A 139 29.75 -20.12 -2.30
CA ALA A 139 29.03 -21.38 -2.13
C ALA A 139 29.91 -22.63 -2.35
N ILE A 140 30.86 -22.56 -3.29
CA ILE A 140 31.85 -23.60 -3.59
C ILE A 140 32.82 -23.78 -2.40
N GLY A 141 33.21 -22.68 -1.73
CA GLY A 141 34.09 -22.71 -0.56
C GLY A 141 35.56 -22.98 -0.92
N ALA A 142 36.33 -23.57 0.01
CA ALA A 142 37.77 -23.80 -0.16
C ALA A 142 38.09 -25.04 -1.04
N ALA A 143 39.14 -24.90 -1.86
CA ALA A 143 39.61 -25.81 -2.91
C ALA A 143 40.10 -27.19 -2.40
N SER A 144 39.21 -28.01 -1.87
CA SER A 144 39.44 -29.45 -1.66
C SER A 144 38.71 -30.26 -2.74
N ASP A 145 39.33 -31.34 -3.22
CA ASP A 145 39.00 -32.00 -4.51
C ASP A 145 37.52 -32.40 -4.70
N ARG A 146 36.77 -32.69 -3.64
CA ARG A 146 35.34 -33.03 -3.71
C ARG A 146 34.43 -31.82 -3.98
N TRP A 147 34.90 -30.60 -3.72
CA TRP A 147 34.11 -29.36 -3.71
C TRP A 147 34.59 -28.35 -4.75
N SER A 148 35.32 -28.81 -5.77
CA SER A 148 35.79 -28.00 -6.90
C SER A 148 34.67 -27.56 -7.86
N GLY A 149 33.46 -28.11 -7.71
CA GLY A 149 32.28 -27.75 -8.50
C GLY A 149 30.95 -28.07 -7.80
N LEU A 150 29.87 -27.48 -8.30
CA LEU A 150 28.50 -27.72 -7.87
C LEU A 150 27.80 -28.67 -8.85
N THR A 151 27.01 -29.61 -8.34
CA THR A 151 26.13 -30.46 -9.15
C THR A 151 24.97 -29.67 -9.77
N GLU A 152 24.28 -30.18 -10.79
CA GLU A 152 23.13 -29.50 -11.41
C GLU A 152 22.01 -29.19 -10.39
N GLU A 153 21.80 -30.05 -9.40
CA GLU A 153 20.79 -29.85 -8.35
C GLU A 153 21.20 -28.79 -7.31
N GLU A 154 22.48 -28.77 -6.93
CA GLU A 154 23.02 -27.74 -6.04
C GLU A 154 23.01 -26.36 -6.72
N TRP A 155 23.30 -26.32 -8.03
CA TRP A 155 23.16 -25.12 -8.86
C TRP A 155 21.71 -24.61 -8.87
N SER A 156 20.74 -25.49 -9.16
CA SER A 156 19.31 -25.13 -9.12
C SER A 156 18.90 -24.59 -7.75
N THR A 157 19.33 -25.23 -6.68
CA THR A 157 18.93 -24.80 -5.33
C THR A 157 19.61 -23.49 -4.91
N LEU A 158 20.88 -23.28 -5.29
CA LEU A 158 21.58 -22.02 -5.08
C LEU A 158 20.93 -20.87 -5.85
N VAL A 159 20.59 -21.08 -7.12
CA VAL A 159 19.92 -20.08 -7.95
C VAL A 159 18.54 -19.74 -7.37
N ASN A 160 17.75 -20.75 -6.99
CA ASN A 160 16.44 -20.54 -6.36
C ASN A 160 16.55 -19.77 -5.04
N TYR A 161 17.50 -20.11 -4.17
CA TYR A 161 17.75 -19.36 -2.94
C TYR A 161 18.18 -17.92 -3.21
N THR A 162 19.13 -17.74 -4.13
CA THR A 162 19.63 -16.42 -4.51
C THR A 162 18.50 -15.59 -5.10
N CYS A 163 17.63 -16.17 -5.92
CA CYS A 163 16.43 -15.51 -6.44
C CYS A 163 15.55 -15.02 -5.28
N ARG A 164 15.11 -15.89 -4.37
CA ARG A 164 14.26 -15.49 -3.23
C ARG A 164 14.88 -14.41 -2.35
N THR A 165 16.18 -14.50 -2.07
CA THR A 165 16.87 -13.47 -1.29
C THR A 165 16.89 -12.13 -2.05
N THR A 166 17.28 -12.15 -3.32
CA THR A 166 17.39 -10.94 -4.15
C THR A 166 16.06 -10.27 -4.43
N GLU A 167 14.98 -11.01 -4.54
CA GLU A 167 13.63 -10.43 -4.60
C GLU A 167 13.34 -9.57 -3.39
N ARG A 168 13.64 -10.08 -2.19
CA ARG A 168 13.47 -9.35 -0.93
C ARG A 168 14.40 -8.15 -0.80
N TRP A 169 15.64 -8.24 -1.30
CA TRP A 169 16.58 -7.12 -1.26
C TRP A 169 16.30 -6.07 -2.34
N ALA A 170 15.78 -6.47 -3.51
CA ALA A 170 15.30 -5.56 -4.55
C ALA A 170 14.03 -4.80 -4.10
N GLU A 171 13.23 -5.40 -3.21
CA GLU A 171 12.11 -4.75 -2.53
C GLU A 171 12.58 -3.79 -1.40
N ARG A 172 13.83 -3.84 -0.95
CA ARG A 172 14.35 -2.93 0.09
C ARG A 172 15.03 -1.71 -0.52
N GLY A 173 14.27 -0.63 -0.66
CA GLY A 173 14.78 0.69 -1.00
C GLY A 173 13.80 1.50 -1.84
N SER A 174 13.55 2.75 -1.45
CA SER A 174 12.59 3.63 -2.15
C SER A 174 13.23 4.43 -3.29
N SER A 175 14.51 4.19 -3.59
CA SER A 175 15.17 4.82 -4.73
C SER A 175 14.69 4.18 -6.03
N PHE A 176 13.93 4.95 -6.81
CA PHE A 176 13.55 4.57 -8.17
C PHE A 176 14.82 4.40 -9.03
N ASN A 177 15.07 3.18 -9.52
CA ASN A 177 16.11 2.94 -10.52
C ASN A 177 15.43 2.74 -11.89
N LYS A 178 15.68 3.68 -12.80
CA LYS A 178 15.15 3.69 -14.17
C LYS A 178 15.55 2.46 -15.00
N LEU A 179 16.68 1.81 -14.66
CA LEU A 179 17.17 0.57 -15.30
C LEU A 179 16.55 -0.70 -14.70
N LEU A 180 16.18 -0.68 -13.42
CA LEU A 180 15.45 -1.76 -12.75
C LEU A 180 13.94 -1.59 -12.87
N GLY A 181 13.50 -0.60 -13.67
CA GLY A 181 12.16 -0.03 -13.74
C GLY A 181 11.18 -0.87 -12.97
N PHE A 182 10.90 -0.47 -11.71
CA PHE A 182 10.02 -1.23 -10.84
C PHE A 182 8.84 -1.67 -11.68
N ALA A 183 8.78 -2.96 -11.95
CA ALA A 183 7.71 -3.56 -12.73
C ALA A 183 6.49 -3.49 -11.83
N GLN A 184 5.90 -2.29 -11.74
CA GLN A 184 4.49 -2.11 -11.49
C GLN A 184 3.82 -3.13 -12.40
N GLU A 185 3.17 -4.15 -11.83
CA GLU A 185 2.51 -5.26 -12.55
C GLU A 185 2.03 -4.77 -13.93
N GLY A 186 2.82 -5.10 -14.96
CA GLY A 186 2.76 -4.35 -16.23
C GLY A 186 2.74 -5.24 -17.45
N SER A 187 3.31 -6.44 -17.35
CA SER A 187 3.07 -7.50 -18.31
C SER A 187 3.43 -8.79 -17.62
N ASP A 188 2.50 -9.73 -17.55
CA ASP A 188 2.87 -11.13 -17.38
C ASP A 188 4.03 -11.42 -18.32
N ASN A 189 5.05 -12.14 -17.85
CA ASN A 189 6.16 -12.48 -18.71
C ASN A 189 5.63 -13.34 -19.87
N ASP A 190 5.51 -12.73 -21.06
CA ASP A 190 5.03 -13.38 -22.28
C ASP A 190 5.78 -14.69 -22.56
N ILE A 191 7.05 -14.75 -22.16
CA ILE A 191 7.90 -15.94 -22.29
C ILE A 191 7.32 -17.10 -21.48
N VAL A 192 6.83 -16.85 -20.27
CA VAL A 192 6.23 -17.89 -19.41
C VAL A 192 4.93 -18.39 -20.02
N ALA A 193 4.07 -17.50 -20.50
CA ALA A 193 2.83 -17.88 -21.19
C ALA A 193 3.11 -18.68 -22.47
N GLN A 194 4.12 -18.27 -23.26
CA GLN A 194 4.54 -19.00 -24.46
C GLN A 194 5.08 -20.39 -24.12
N ILE A 195 5.94 -20.51 -23.10
CA ILE A 195 6.49 -21.80 -22.67
C ILE A 195 5.35 -22.71 -22.19
N GLU A 196 4.45 -22.20 -21.36
CA GLU A 196 3.29 -22.93 -20.82
C GLU A 196 2.36 -23.44 -21.94
N PHE A 197 2.13 -22.63 -22.97
CA PHE A 197 1.40 -23.04 -24.17
C PHE A 197 2.11 -24.18 -24.91
N GLN A 198 3.44 -24.12 -25.08
CA GLN A 198 4.20 -25.20 -25.73
C GLN A 198 4.22 -26.48 -24.91
N MET A 199 4.26 -26.36 -23.58
CA MET A 199 4.13 -27.48 -22.65
C MET A 199 2.81 -28.22 -22.88
N ARG A 200 1.68 -27.50 -22.91
CA ARG A 200 0.36 -28.08 -23.23
C ARG A 200 0.32 -28.71 -24.62
N LYS A 201 0.83 -28.03 -25.64
CA LYS A 201 0.85 -28.51 -27.02
C LYS A 201 1.66 -29.80 -27.18
N SER A 202 2.76 -29.93 -26.46
CA SER A 202 3.64 -31.10 -26.55
C SER A 202 3.07 -32.37 -25.90
N GLY A 203 2.08 -32.24 -25.01
CA GLY A 203 1.54 -33.36 -24.25
C GLY A 203 2.54 -34.02 -23.29
N ALA A 204 3.72 -33.41 -23.10
CA ALA A 204 4.77 -33.94 -22.25
C ALA A 204 4.38 -33.85 -20.77
N THR A 205 4.69 -34.88 -19.97
CA THR A 205 4.51 -34.85 -18.52
C THR A 205 5.62 -34.02 -17.88
N ILE A 206 5.24 -32.92 -17.23
CA ILE A 206 6.18 -31.94 -16.69
C ILE A 206 6.28 -32.07 -15.18
N SER A 207 7.51 -32.07 -14.68
CA SER A 207 7.77 -32.08 -13.24
C SER A 207 7.41 -30.74 -12.61
N ALA A 208 6.83 -30.76 -11.42
CA ALA A 208 6.47 -29.54 -10.67
C ALA A 208 7.66 -28.59 -10.43
N ALA A 209 8.90 -29.09 -10.36
CA ALA A 209 10.10 -28.26 -10.23
C ALA A 209 10.29 -27.26 -11.39
N VAL A 210 9.93 -27.65 -12.62
CA VAL A 210 10.01 -26.76 -13.80
C VAL A 210 8.99 -25.63 -13.68
N LEU A 211 7.79 -25.95 -13.22
CA LEU A 211 6.74 -24.96 -13.01
C LEU A 211 7.10 -24.01 -11.86
N ALA A 212 7.71 -24.53 -10.79
CA ALA A 212 8.23 -23.73 -9.68
C ALA A 212 9.34 -22.75 -10.14
N ASP A 213 10.30 -23.20 -10.93
CA ASP A 213 11.35 -22.33 -11.48
C ASP A 213 10.77 -21.22 -12.36
N LEU A 214 9.74 -21.52 -13.18
CA LEU A 214 9.02 -20.51 -13.96
C LEU A 214 8.24 -19.52 -13.08
N MET A 215 7.74 -19.95 -11.92
CA MET A 215 7.03 -19.07 -10.97
C MET A 215 7.95 -18.04 -10.28
N HIS A 216 9.25 -18.29 -10.22
CA HIS A 216 10.23 -17.34 -9.68
C HIS A 216 10.68 -16.28 -10.69
N LEU A 217 10.26 -16.39 -11.96
CA LEU A 217 10.42 -15.31 -12.93
C LEU A 217 9.46 -14.14 -12.63
N ASP A 218 9.59 -13.05 -13.39
CA ASP A 218 8.72 -11.87 -13.25
C ASP A 218 7.30 -12.14 -13.79
N ILE A 219 6.48 -12.81 -12.99
CA ILE A 219 5.09 -13.14 -13.32
C ILE A 219 4.12 -12.52 -12.31
N SER A 220 2.87 -12.28 -12.72
CA SER A 220 1.81 -11.90 -11.80
C SER A 220 1.31 -13.09 -10.98
N TRP A 221 0.55 -12.80 -9.93
CA TRP A 221 -0.10 -13.84 -9.12
C TRP A 221 -1.14 -14.65 -9.91
N SER A 222 -1.77 -14.09 -10.95
CA SER A 222 -2.77 -14.79 -11.78
C SER A 222 -2.08 -15.82 -12.67
N THR A 223 -0.96 -15.48 -13.30
CA THR A 223 -0.13 -16.43 -14.05
C THR A 223 0.44 -17.52 -13.14
N ALA A 224 0.88 -17.16 -11.94
CA ALA A 224 1.33 -18.12 -10.94
C ALA A 224 0.21 -19.10 -10.55
N LEU A 225 -1.02 -18.61 -10.39
CA LEU A 225 -2.20 -19.43 -10.15
C LEU A 225 -2.49 -20.36 -11.33
N HIS A 226 -2.37 -19.87 -12.57
CA HIS A 226 -2.50 -20.71 -13.76
C HIS A 226 -1.48 -21.86 -13.77
N LEU A 227 -0.20 -21.58 -13.51
CA LEU A 227 0.84 -22.62 -13.40
C LEU A 227 0.57 -23.61 -12.27
N TYR A 228 0.08 -23.14 -11.12
CA TYR A 228 -0.31 -23.99 -9.99
C TYR A 228 -1.48 -24.92 -10.36
N THR A 229 -2.53 -24.39 -10.98
CA THR A 229 -3.67 -25.20 -11.45
C THR A 229 -3.27 -26.19 -12.54
N TYR A 230 -2.35 -25.79 -13.43
CA TYR A 230 -1.81 -26.67 -14.46
C TYR A 230 -1.05 -27.86 -13.84
N SER A 231 -0.19 -27.61 -12.84
CA SER A 231 0.49 -28.68 -12.09
C SER A 231 -0.51 -29.68 -11.48
N ARG A 232 -1.60 -29.18 -10.90
CA ARG A 232 -2.63 -30.01 -10.27
C ARG A 232 -3.44 -30.80 -11.31
N SER A 233 -3.64 -30.24 -12.51
CA SER A 233 -4.33 -30.96 -13.60
C SER A 233 -3.51 -32.12 -14.15
N MET A 234 -2.18 -31.97 -14.18
CA MET A 234 -1.25 -33.02 -14.63
C MET A 234 -1.08 -34.15 -13.62
N HIS A 235 -1.16 -33.82 -12.32
CA HIS A 235 -0.97 -34.76 -11.23
C HIS A 235 -2.16 -34.68 -10.26
N SER A 236 -3.33 -35.19 -10.66
CA SER A 236 -4.57 -35.05 -9.87
C SER A 236 -4.49 -35.61 -8.44
N ASN A 237 -3.64 -36.62 -8.24
CA ASN A 237 -3.49 -37.35 -6.98
C ASN A 237 -2.33 -36.82 -6.11
N VAL A 238 -1.53 -35.88 -6.62
CA VAL A 238 -0.36 -35.33 -5.92
C VAL A 238 -0.54 -33.82 -5.79
N MET A 239 -0.56 -33.33 -4.56
CA MET A 239 -0.63 -31.89 -4.33
C MET A 239 0.64 -31.20 -4.84
N PRO A 240 0.54 -29.99 -5.42
CA PRO A 240 1.72 -29.22 -5.81
C PRO A 240 2.67 -29.02 -4.62
N PRO A 241 3.99 -28.98 -4.87
CA PRO A 241 4.97 -28.84 -3.80
C PRO A 241 4.82 -27.51 -3.06
N MET A 242 5.13 -27.51 -1.75
CA MET A 242 5.02 -26.34 -0.87
C MET A 242 5.71 -25.08 -1.40
N GLU A 243 6.79 -25.23 -2.18
CA GLU A 243 7.46 -24.11 -2.83
C GLU A 243 6.55 -23.33 -3.80
N MET A 244 5.70 -24.02 -4.57
CA MET A 244 4.75 -23.35 -5.47
C MET A 244 3.65 -22.66 -4.66
N THR A 245 3.20 -23.27 -3.57
CA THR A 245 2.21 -22.69 -2.65
C THR A 245 2.74 -21.41 -2.00
N ASP A 246 3.94 -21.47 -1.42
CA ASP A 246 4.62 -20.34 -0.80
C ASP A 246 4.81 -19.20 -1.81
N ARG A 247 5.30 -19.51 -3.01
CA ARG A 247 5.49 -18.51 -4.06
C ARG A 247 4.18 -17.85 -4.49
N LEU A 248 3.13 -18.65 -4.69
CA LEU A 248 1.81 -18.14 -5.06
C LEU A 248 1.23 -17.24 -3.97
N MET A 249 1.29 -17.67 -2.71
CA MET A 249 0.85 -16.86 -1.57
C MET A 249 1.65 -15.55 -1.48
N GLY A 250 2.98 -15.62 -1.61
CA GLY A 250 3.85 -14.45 -1.60
C GLY A 250 3.56 -13.46 -2.74
N LEU A 251 3.19 -13.92 -3.93
CA LEU A 251 2.77 -13.03 -5.02
C LEU A 251 1.40 -12.40 -4.75
N MET A 252 0.48 -13.16 -4.13
CA MET A 252 -0.84 -12.65 -3.74
C MET A 252 -0.76 -11.57 -2.64
N THR A 253 0.22 -11.65 -1.73
CA THR A 253 0.33 -10.77 -0.56
C THR A 253 1.48 -9.75 -0.60
N GLY A 254 2.51 -9.98 -1.43
CA GLY A 254 3.75 -9.20 -1.49
C GLY A 254 3.61 -7.81 -2.13
N TYR A 255 4.69 -7.03 -2.24
CA TYR A 255 4.64 -5.59 -2.55
C TYR A 255 4.60 -5.21 -4.05
N ARG A 256 4.63 -6.18 -4.97
CA ARG A 256 4.84 -5.91 -6.41
C ARG A 256 3.67 -5.29 -7.18
N THR A 257 2.47 -5.21 -6.62
CA THR A 257 1.34 -4.59 -7.32
C THR A 257 1.18 -3.17 -6.80
N GLY A 258 1.54 -2.19 -7.61
CA GLY A 258 1.27 -0.79 -7.27
C GLY A 258 -0.24 -0.58 -7.11
N HIS A 259 -0.70 -0.41 -5.86
CA HIS A 259 -1.95 0.18 -5.34
C HIS A 259 -3.31 0.02 -6.08
N GLY A 260 -3.44 -0.72 -7.19
CA GLY A 260 -4.63 -0.72 -8.04
C GLY A 260 -5.50 -1.98 -8.00
N GLY A 261 -5.01 -3.09 -7.44
CA GLY A 261 -5.74 -4.36 -7.39
C GLY A 261 -6.17 -4.74 -5.97
N SER A 262 -7.41 -5.21 -5.81
CA SER A 262 -7.79 -5.99 -4.62
C SER A 262 -6.87 -7.21 -4.55
N ARG A 263 -6.04 -7.30 -3.50
CA ARG A 263 -5.19 -8.47 -3.30
C ARG A 263 -6.05 -9.68 -3.02
N ALA A 264 -5.69 -10.82 -3.59
CA ALA A 264 -6.38 -12.09 -3.37
C ALA A 264 -6.04 -12.69 -1.99
N TRP A 265 -6.15 -11.90 -0.91
CA TRP A 265 -5.80 -12.31 0.45
C TRP A 265 -6.67 -13.47 0.94
N GLU A 266 -7.96 -13.49 0.62
CA GLU A 266 -8.86 -14.61 0.91
C GLU A 266 -8.35 -15.90 0.27
N ARG A 267 -7.87 -15.81 -0.97
CA ARG A 267 -7.32 -16.95 -1.69
C ARG A 267 -6.02 -17.42 -1.05
N ALA A 268 -5.14 -16.50 -0.64
CA ALA A 268 -3.92 -16.83 0.08
C ALA A 268 -4.21 -17.56 1.41
N LEU A 269 -5.20 -17.12 2.18
CA LEU A 269 -5.64 -17.82 3.40
C LEU A 269 -6.21 -19.21 3.09
N SER A 270 -7.01 -19.35 2.02
CA SER A 270 -7.48 -20.67 1.59
C SER A 270 -6.33 -21.61 1.18
N LEU A 271 -5.25 -21.07 0.60
CA LEU A 271 -4.06 -21.85 0.26
C LEU A 271 -3.29 -22.29 1.52
N TYR A 272 -3.24 -21.45 2.55
CA TYR A 272 -2.67 -21.80 3.85
C TYR A 272 -3.43 -22.96 4.50
N GLU A 273 -4.76 -22.90 4.55
CA GLU A 273 -5.59 -23.99 5.09
C GLU A 273 -5.39 -25.30 4.32
N ASN A 274 -5.34 -25.21 2.98
CA ASN A 274 -5.04 -26.36 2.14
C ASN A 274 -3.62 -26.90 2.38
N ALA A 275 -2.63 -26.03 2.63
CA ALA A 275 -1.27 -26.44 2.95
C ALA A 275 -1.22 -27.21 4.27
N LEU A 276 -1.92 -26.74 5.31
CA LEU A 276 -2.03 -27.46 6.59
C LEU A 276 -2.70 -28.83 6.42
N ALA A 277 -3.73 -28.92 5.58
CA ALA A 277 -4.44 -30.17 5.30
C ALA A 277 -3.69 -31.12 4.36
N SER A 278 -2.69 -30.64 3.62
CA SER A 278 -2.00 -31.42 2.58
C SER A 278 -1.12 -32.56 3.12
N GLY A 279 -0.77 -32.54 4.40
CA GLY A 279 0.15 -33.49 5.02
C GLY A 279 1.62 -33.25 4.69
N TYR A 280 1.96 -32.23 3.89
CA TYR A 280 3.34 -31.80 3.69
C TYR A 280 3.87 -30.99 4.88
N ASP A 281 5.19 -31.07 5.11
CA ASP A 281 5.87 -30.23 6.10
C ASP A 281 5.75 -28.75 5.68
N THR A 282 5.01 -27.98 6.48
CA THR A 282 4.87 -26.54 6.29
C THR A 282 6.15 -25.80 6.67
N THR A 283 6.45 -24.75 5.92
CA THR A 283 7.66 -23.93 6.10
C THR A 283 7.29 -22.66 6.86
N LEU A 284 8.30 -22.03 7.49
CA LEU A 284 8.09 -20.74 8.17
C LEU A 284 7.60 -19.65 7.20
N THR A 285 7.95 -19.76 5.91
CA THR A 285 7.48 -18.89 4.83
C THR A 285 5.99 -19.01 4.59
N THR A 286 5.40 -20.20 4.69
CA THR A 286 3.94 -20.38 4.56
C THR A 286 3.19 -19.59 5.64
N TYR A 287 3.63 -19.70 6.91
CA TYR A 287 3.04 -18.96 8.02
C TYR A 287 3.24 -17.44 7.87
N THR A 288 4.42 -17.02 7.39
CA THR A 288 4.72 -15.61 7.11
C THR A 288 3.73 -15.03 6.09
N HIS A 289 3.50 -15.72 4.98
CA HIS A 289 2.56 -15.25 3.95
C HIS A 289 1.09 -15.29 4.41
N ALA A 290 0.72 -16.21 5.29
CA ALA A 290 -0.61 -16.20 5.92
C ALA A 290 -0.81 -14.95 6.81
N LEU A 291 0.20 -14.57 7.59
CA LEU A 291 0.18 -13.34 8.38
C LEU A 291 0.14 -12.08 7.49
N ASP A 292 0.89 -12.06 6.39
CA ASP A 292 0.80 -10.98 5.41
C ASP A 292 -0.61 -10.89 4.81
N ALA A 293 -1.26 -12.02 4.49
CA ALA A 293 -2.64 -12.03 4.01
C ALA A 293 -3.62 -11.43 5.05
N LEU A 294 -3.43 -11.75 6.33
CA LEU A 294 -4.23 -11.18 7.42
C LEU A 294 -4.05 -9.66 7.53
N TRP A 295 -2.80 -9.18 7.48
CA TRP A 295 -2.53 -7.74 7.43
C TRP A 295 -3.22 -7.09 6.22
N ARG A 296 -3.10 -7.67 5.02
CA ARG A 296 -3.73 -7.17 3.79
C ARG A 296 -5.26 -7.10 3.89
N SER A 297 -5.89 -8.00 4.65
CA SER A 297 -7.34 -8.00 4.86
C SER A 297 -7.83 -6.79 5.67
N ALA A 298 -6.97 -6.19 6.50
CA ALA A 298 -7.30 -5.09 7.41
C ALA A 298 -6.36 -3.89 7.22
N ASP A 299 -5.86 -3.67 6.01
CA ASP A 299 -4.95 -2.57 5.72
C ASP A 299 -5.64 -1.20 5.89
N THR A 300 -5.52 -0.66 7.10
CA THR A 300 -6.03 0.64 7.53
C THR A 300 -5.13 1.81 7.17
N PHE A 301 -3.84 1.55 6.92
CA PHE A 301 -2.83 2.61 7.05
C PHE A 301 -2.94 3.68 5.97
N HIS A 302 -3.52 3.34 4.82
CA HIS A 302 -3.73 4.25 3.70
C HIS A 302 -5.15 4.85 3.64
N ARG A 303 -6.09 4.41 4.49
CA ARG A 303 -7.52 4.78 4.41
C ARG A 303 -8.00 5.54 5.64
N LEU A 304 -7.76 6.86 5.66
CA LEU A 304 -8.20 7.79 6.73
C LEU A 304 -9.71 7.76 7.09
N ARG A 305 -10.58 7.23 6.23
CA ARG A 305 -12.04 7.23 6.42
C ARG A 305 -12.69 5.86 6.27
N SER A 306 -11.89 4.80 6.16
CA SER A 306 -12.39 3.45 5.97
C SER A 306 -11.66 2.52 6.91
N ASP A 307 -11.95 2.69 8.21
CA ASP A 307 -11.53 1.75 9.22
C ASP A 307 -12.31 0.43 9.08
N PRO A 308 -11.64 -0.73 9.19
CA PRO A 308 -12.31 -2.02 9.25
C PRO A 308 -13.16 -2.07 10.50
N SER A 309 -14.28 -2.79 10.41
CA SER A 309 -15.19 -2.99 11.53
C SER A 309 -14.45 -3.61 12.71
N VAL A 310 -14.94 -3.34 13.93
CA VAL A 310 -14.37 -3.91 15.16
C VAL A 310 -14.36 -5.45 15.10
N ALA A 311 -15.40 -6.05 14.50
CA ALA A 311 -15.48 -7.49 14.28
C ALA A 311 -14.34 -7.99 13.37
N HIS A 312 -14.04 -7.28 12.28
CA HIS A 312 -12.96 -7.66 11.37
C HIS A 312 -11.58 -7.50 12.02
N LYS A 313 -11.35 -6.42 12.79
CA LYS A 313 -10.12 -6.24 13.58
C LYS A 313 -9.91 -7.40 14.57
N GLN A 314 -10.98 -7.85 15.21
CA GLN A 314 -10.94 -8.98 16.13
C GLN A 314 -10.66 -10.30 15.39
N PHE A 315 -11.28 -10.53 14.23
CA PHE A 315 -11.00 -11.69 13.37
C PHE A 315 -9.51 -11.76 12.98
N VAL A 316 -8.92 -10.63 12.56
CA VAL A 316 -7.49 -10.57 12.21
C VAL A 316 -6.61 -10.89 13.40
N TRP A 317 -6.94 -10.37 14.58
CA TRP A 317 -6.21 -10.66 15.81
C TRP A 317 -6.26 -12.16 16.18
N GLU A 318 -7.46 -12.74 16.23
CA GLU A 318 -7.65 -14.15 16.57
C GLU A 318 -6.97 -15.08 15.57
N SER A 319 -7.08 -14.76 14.28
CA SER A 319 -6.42 -15.52 13.22
C SER A 319 -4.90 -15.41 13.31
N ALA A 320 -4.34 -14.22 13.61
CA ALA A 320 -2.90 -14.05 13.77
C ALA A 320 -2.37 -14.87 14.96
N LEU A 321 -3.10 -14.92 16.08
CA LEU A 321 -2.77 -15.78 17.21
C LEU A 321 -2.82 -17.27 16.84
N ALA A 322 -3.84 -17.69 16.09
CA ALA A 322 -3.96 -19.07 15.62
C ALA A 322 -2.75 -19.48 14.77
N VAL A 323 -2.37 -18.65 13.79
CA VAL A 323 -1.19 -18.89 12.93
C VAL A 323 0.10 -18.95 13.76
N CYS A 324 0.28 -18.09 14.76
CA CYS A 324 1.44 -18.14 15.66
C CYS A 324 1.47 -19.43 16.50
N ASN A 325 0.32 -19.85 17.01
CA ASN A 325 0.19 -21.10 17.76
C ASN A 325 0.50 -22.31 16.89
N ASP A 326 0.06 -22.32 15.64
CA ASP A 326 0.32 -23.43 14.72
C ASP A 326 1.80 -23.50 14.32
N ALA A 327 2.46 -22.36 14.10
CA ALA A 327 3.91 -22.30 13.90
C ALA A 327 4.69 -22.83 15.12
N SER A 328 4.21 -22.53 16.34
CA SER A 328 4.80 -23.05 17.58
C SER A 328 4.61 -24.56 17.72
N LYS A 329 3.41 -25.08 17.44
CA LYS A 329 3.12 -26.53 17.44
C LYS A 329 3.96 -27.30 16.42
N ALA A 330 4.23 -26.69 15.26
CA ALA A 330 5.10 -27.24 14.23
C ALA A 330 6.58 -27.29 14.65
N LYS A 331 6.96 -26.72 15.82
CA LYS A 331 8.33 -26.69 16.37
C LYS A 331 9.37 -26.13 15.39
N LEU A 332 8.97 -25.15 14.58
CA LEU A 332 9.85 -24.51 13.61
C LEU A 332 10.89 -23.61 14.31
N LEU A 333 12.11 -23.59 13.78
CA LEU A 333 13.19 -22.76 14.32
C LEU A 333 13.02 -21.30 13.88
N LEU A 334 12.65 -20.43 14.82
CA LEU A 334 12.53 -18.99 14.61
C LEU A 334 13.91 -18.30 14.71
N SER A 335 14.73 -18.40 13.67
CA SER A 335 16.05 -17.76 13.65
C SER A 335 16.46 -17.28 12.25
N GLY A 336 17.41 -16.34 12.20
CA GLY A 336 17.93 -15.80 10.94
C GLY A 336 16.90 -14.98 10.16
N ASP A 337 17.11 -14.85 8.85
CA ASP A 337 16.31 -13.97 7.98
C ASP A 337 14.84 -14.41 7.85
N GLU A 338 14.56 -15.72 7.93
CA GLU A 338 13.20 -16.29 7.91
C GLU A 338 12.49 -16.01 9.24
N GLY A 339 13.20 -16.13 10.37
CA GLY A 339 12.68 -15.74 11.68
C GLY A 339 12.34 -14.25 11.74
N CYS A 340 13.21 -13.38 11.23
CA CYS A 340 12.93 -11.94 11.15
C CYS A 340 11.73 -11.65 10.25
N ALA A 341 11.57 -12.38 9.14
CA ALA A 341 10.40 -12.23 8.26
C ALA A 341 9.11 -12.59 8.98
N PHE A 342 9.09 -13.73 9.66
CA PHE A 342 7.94 -14.17 10.42
C PHE A 342 7.58 -13.14 11.50
N ALA A 343 8.55 -12.66 12.29
CA ALA A 343 8.31 -11.64 13.31
C ALA A 343 7.79 -10.32 12.73
N GLU A 344 8.34 -9.87 11.60
CA GLU A 344 7.87 -8.69 10.86
C GLU A 344 6.42 -8.85 10.39
N SER A 345 6.04 -10.01 9.85
CA SER A 345 4.65 -10.29 9.44
C SER A 345 3.69 -10.42 10.62
N VAL A 346 4.14 -10.94 11.77
CA VAL A 346 3.36 -10.89 13.02
C VAL A 346 3.10 -9.43 13.42
N LEU A 347 4.14 -8.58 13.41
CA LEU A 347 4.00 -7.15 13.70
C LEU A 347 3.01 -6.48 12.75
N LYS A 348 3.09 -6.75 11.45
CA LYS A 348 2.16 -6.24 10.43
C LYS A 348 0.72 -6.63 10.74
N ALA A 349 0.45 -7.91 11.02
CA ALA A 349 -0.90 -8.39 11.34
C ALA A 349 -1.46 -7.80 12.64
N VAL A 350 -0.62 -7.73 13.69
CA VAL A 350 -1.01 -7.13 14.98
C VAL A 350 -1.28 -5.64 14.84
N ALA A 351 -0.45 -4.92 14.09
CA ALA A 351 -0.66 -3.52 13.76
C ALA A 351 -1.98 -3.30 13.02
N ALA A 352 -2.29 -4.14 12.02
CA ALA A 352 -3.53 -4.10 11.26
C ALA A 352 -4.79 -4.33 12.13
N SER A 353 -4.67 -5.16 13.17
CA SER A 353 -5.76 -5.38 14.14
C SER A 353 -6.05 -4.16 15.03
N GLY A 354 -5.25 -3.09 14.95
CA GLY A 354 -5.38 -1.88 15.76
C GLY A 354 -4.74 -1.97 17.15
N ARG A 355 -4.03 -3.06 17.47
CA ARG A 355 -3.35 -3.29 18.75
C ARG A 355 -1.93 -2.74 18.75
N TRP A 356 -1.78 -1.42 18.62
CA TRP A 356 -0.48 -0.76 18.50
C TRP A 356 0.46 -1.08 19.68
N SER A 357 -0.04 -1.12 20.92
CA SER A 357 0.77 -1.36 22.12
C SER A 357 1.41 -2.76 22.12
N VAL A 358 0.70 -3.76 21.60
CA VAL A 358 1.20 -5.13 21.44
C VAL A 358 2.28 -5.16 20.36
N ALA A 359 2.08 -4.45 19.23
CA ALA A 359 3.09 -4.35 18.18
C ALA A 359 4.39 -3.71 18.71
N VAL A 360 4.30 -2.63 19.48
CA VAL A 360 5.48 -1.99 20.11
C VAL A 360 6.16 -2.94 21.11
N SER A 361 5.39 -3.67 21.92
CA SER A 361 5.93 -4.67 22.84
C SER A 361 6.68 -5.77 22.10
N LEU A 362 6.10 -6.31 21.02
CA LEU A 362 6.74 -7.32 20.17
C LEU A 362 8.04 -6.80 19.54
N LEU A 363 8.04 -5.56 19.04
CA LEU A 363 9.25 -4.90 18.51
C LEU A 363 10.33 -4.78 19.59
N SER A 364 9.96 -4.37 20.81
CA SER A 364 10.91 -4.30 21.94
C SER A 364 11.44 -5.66 22.36
N ASN A 365 10.64 -6.74 22.21
CA ASN A 365 11.06 -8.10 22.52
C ASN A 365 12.00 -8.71 21.46
N MET A 366 12.03 -8.14 20.25
CA MET A 366 13.09 -8.42 19.28
C MET A 366 14.42 -7.74 19.70
N ASP A 367 14.34 -6.63 20.43
CA ASP A 367 15.47 -5.77 20.81
C ASP A 367 16.07 -6.08 22.21
N LEU A 368 15.29 -6.63 23.16
CA LEU A 368 15.69 -6.83 24.56
C LEU A 368 16.04 -8.28 24.94
N SER A 369 17.29 -8.49 25.37
CA SER A 369 17.81 -9.72 25.96
C SER A 369 17.50 -9.82 27.47
N THR A 370 16.47 -10.57 27.89
CA THR A 370 16.38 -11.26 29.22
C THR A 370 15.11 -12.15 29.39
N SER A 371 15.33 -13.48 29.41
CA SER A 371 14.43 -14.66 29.63
C SER A 371 13.11 -14.93 28.83
N GLU A 372 13.12 -16.07 28.12
CA GLU A 372 11.99 -16.94 27.72
C GLU A 372 10.91 -16.36 26.79
N MET A 373 11.26 -16.25 25.50
CA MET A 373 10.45 -16.61 24.31
C MET A 373 11.30 -16.27 23.06
N SER A 374 11.23 -17.13 22.04
CA SER A 374 12.16 -17.38 20.92
C SER A 374 12.51 -16.23 19.93
N PHE A 375 12.15 -14.97 20.17
CA PHE A 375 12.37 -13.86 19.22
C PHE A 375 13.65 -13.03 19.46
N ARG A 376 14.41 -13.35 20.51
CA ARG A 376 15.51 -12.54 21.06
C ARG A 376 16.81 -12.50 20.24
N SER A 377 16.88 -13.23 19.13
CA SER A 377 18.03 -13.22 18.20
C SER A 377 17.68 -12.61 16.85
N LEU A 378 16.52 -11.97 16.75
CA LEU A 378 16.01 -11.41 15.51
C LEU A 378 16.25 -9.90 15.51
N VAL A 379 16.91 -9.41 14.46
CA VAL A 379 17.17 -7.99 14.30
C VAL A 379 15.93 -7.33 13.70
N PRO A 380 15.34 -6.29 14.34
CA PRO A 380 14.26 -5.51 13.77
C PRO A 380 14.64 -4.94 12.40
N THR A 381 13.79 -5.11 11.41
CA THR A 381 13.99 -4.54 10.07
C THR A 381 13.46 -3.11 9.98
N ALA A 382 13.87 -2.36 8.96
CA ALA A 382 13.29 -1.04 8.66
C ALA A 382 11.75 -1.10 8.56
N GLU A 383 11.20 -2.14 7.94
CA GLU A 383 9.75 -2.35 7.83
C GLU A 383 9.10 -2.64 9.20
N SER A 384 9.75 -3.42 10.06
CA SER A 384 9.26 -3.70 11.42
C SER A 384 9.01 -2.40 12.20
N TYR A 385 9.97 -1.47 12.13
CA TYR A 385 9.82 -0.12 12.70
C TYR A 385 8.71 0.67 12.01
N ALA A 386 8.69 0.72 10.67
CA ALA A 386 7.72 1.51 9.93
C ALA A 386 6.27 1.11 10.23
N PHE A 387 5.96 -0.19 10.30
CA PHE A 387 4.61 -0.66 10.64
C PHE A 387 4.22 -0.37 12.09
N CYS A 388 5.16 -0.44 13.04
CA CYS A 388 4.90 -0.08 14.43
C CYS A 388 4.65 1.44 14.58
N ILE A 389 5.45 2.26 13.91
CA ILE A 389 5.27 3.72 13.85
C ILE A 389 3.91 4.05 13.23
N ALA A 390 3.59 3.42 12.09
CA ALA A 390 2.31 3.63 11.41
C ALA A 390 1.12 3.23 12.29
N ALA A 391 1.20 2.14 13.05
CA ALA A 391 0.18 1.73 14.01
C ALA A 391 -0.02 2.75 15.14
N CYS A 392 1.06 3.32 15.66
CA CYS A 392 0.97 4.38 16.67
C CYS A 392 0.28 5.62 16.10
N TYR A 393 0.64 6.02 14.88
CA TYR A 393 0.05 7.19 14.23
C TYR A 393 -1.42 7.00 13.86
N THR A 394 -1.82 5.86 13.30
CA THR A 394 -3.23 5.58 13.01
C THR A 394 -4.09 5.56 14.28
N ALA A 395 -3.53 5.11 15.41
CA ALA A 395 -4.18 5.18 16.71
C ALA A 395 -4.15 6.58 17.36
N GLY A 396 -3.49 7.58 16.75
CA GLY A 396 -3.39 8.95 17.26
C GLY A 396 -2.31 9.17 18.32
N HIS A 397 -1.44 8.18 18.59
CA HIS A 397 -0.36 8.26 19.57
C HIS A 397 0.94 8.81 18.98
N ALA A 398 0.96 10.12 18.70
CA ALA A 398 2.10 10.81 18.10
C ALA A 398 3.41 10.61 18.88
N ALA A 399 3.38 10.74 20.22
CA ALA A 399 4.59 10.65 21.05
C ALA A 399 5.31 9.29 20.95
N HIS A 400 4.56 8.19 20.94
CA HIS A 400 5.13 6.84 20.81
C HIS A 400 5.69 6.61 19.41
N GLY A 401 4.98 7.07 18.37
CA GLY A 401 5.47 7.00 17.00
C GLY A 401 6.72 7.84 16.77
N ASP A 402 6.78 9.05 17.33
CA ASP A 402 7.96 9.93 17.26
C ASP A 402 9.17 9.34 18.02
N ALA A 403 8.94 8.67 19.15
CA ALA A 403 10.00 7.96 19.87
C ALA A 403 10.54 6.77 19.06
N LEU A 404 9.67 5.94 18.49
CA LEU A 404 10.09 4.85 17.60
C LEU A 404 10.79 5.38 16.34
N TRP A 405 10.38 6.54 15.83
CA TRP A 405 11.06 7.19 14.72
C TRP A 405 12.51 7.55 15.07
N THR A 406 12.78 8.02 16.30
CA THR A 406 14.17 8.32 16.70
C THR A 406 15.06 7.08 16.65
N VAL A 407 14.58 5.95 17.19
CA VAL A 407 15.30 4.66 17.14
C VAL A 407 15.47 4.19 15.69
N PHE A 408 14.43 4.34 14.87
CA PHE A 408 14.51 4.05 13.44
C PHE A 408 15.60 4.88 12.76
N SER A 409 15.64 6.20 12.98
CA SER A 409 16.61 7.12 12.37
C SER A 409 18.07 6.85 12.77
N ASP A 410 18.31 6.20 13.92
CA ASP A 410 19.66 5.81 14.34
C ASP A 410 20.25 4.68 13.48
N SER A 411 19.38 3.78 12.96
CA SER A 411 19.79 2.58 12.22
C SER A 411 19.43 2.61 10.72
N TYR A 412 18.41 3.37 10.36
CA TYR A 412 17.75 3.34 9.06
C TYR A 412 17.36 4.74 8.60
N SER A 413 17.26 4.91 7.28
CA SER A 413 16.68 6.11 6.68
C SER A 413 15.32 5.79 6.07
N PRO A 414 14.43 6.78 5.83
CA PRO A 414 13.17 6.56 5.11
C PRO A 414 13.38 5.93 3.73
N ARG A 415 14.57 6.11 3.14
CA ARG A 415 14.95 5.51 1.86
C ARG A 415 15.26 4.02 1.93
N SER A 416 15.46 3.45 3.11
CA SER A 416 15.62 2.01 3.31
C SER A 416 14.33 1.21 3.15
N LEU A 417 13.17 1.88 3.18
CA LEU A 417 11.85 1.26 3.07
C LEU A 417 11.48 0.98 1.61
N HIS A 418 10.71 -0.08 1.38
CA HIS A 418 9.98 -0.26 0.14
C HIS A 418 9.02 0.93 -0.10
N SER A 419 8.79 1.31 -1.35
CA SER A 419 7.95 2.46 -1.71
C SER A 419 6.52 2.36 -1.17
N GLU A 420 5.93 1.17 -1.19
CA GLU A 420 4.61 0.92 -0.61
C GLU A 420 4.61 1.10 0.92
N VAL A 421 5.63 0.59 1.62
CA VAL A 421 5.77 0.74 3.07
C VAL A 421 6.03 2.21 3.45
N LEU A 422 6.82 2.91 2.64
CA LEU A 422 7.03 4.34 2.80
C LEU A 422 5.73 5.12 2.58
N THR A 423 4.92 4.75 1.59
CA THR A 423 3.60 5.34 1.35
C THR A 423 2.67 5.11 2.54
N ILE A 424 2.62 3.89 3.08
CA ILE A 424 1.88 3.53 4.30
C ILE A 424 2.30 4.41 5.48
N LEU A 425 3.61 4.55 5.70
CA LEU A 425 4.16 5.36 6.77
C LEU A 425 3.78 6.85 6.61
N LEU A 426 3.94 7.42 5.41
CA LEU A 426 3.56 8.81 5.13
C LEU A 426 2.05 9.05 5.25
N GLN A 427 1.21 8.12 4.78
CA GLN A 427 -0.25 8.24 4.93
C GLN A 427 -0.67 8.17 6.40
N SER A 428 -0.04 7.31 7.20
CA SER A 428 -0.32 7.22 8.64
C SER A 428 -0.03 8.53 9.39
N MET A 429 0.98 9.31 8.97
CA MET A 429 1.31 10.61 9.57
C MET A 429 0.17 11.63 9.47
N ARG A 430 -0.77 11.45 8.52
CA ARG A 430 -1.94 12.32 8.39
C ARG A 430 -2.86 12.29 9.62
N HIS A 431 -2.85 11.19 10.37
CA HIS A 431 -3.61 11.05 11.63
C HIS A 431 -3.01 11.88 12.78
N VAL A 432 -1.71 12.18 12.74
CA VAL A 432 -0.98 12.88 13.81
C VAL A 432 -0.43 14.24 13.37
N ILE A 433 -0.85 14.75 12.21
CA ILE A 433 -0.26 15.95 11.59
C ILE A 433 -0.32 17.22 12.44
N ARG A 434 -1.25 17.28 13.41
CA ARG A 434 -1.40 18.38 14.36
C ARG A 434 -0.55 18.22 15.62
N MET A 435 -0.08 16.99 15.90
CA MET A 435 0.56 16.61 17.15
C MET A 435 2.06 16.30 16.98
N SER A 436 2.47 15.75 15.82
CA SER A 436 3.88 15.49 15.52
C SER A 436 4.51 16.67 14.80
N THR A 437 5.66 17.12 15.31
CA THR A 437 6.48 18.18 14.69
C THR A 437 7.45 17.64 13.63
N ARG A 438 7.55 16.30 13.50
CA ARG A 438 8.56 15.65 12.64
C ARG A 438 8.15 15.51 11.18
N VAL A 439 6.84 15.58 10.89
CA VAL A 439 6.29 15.33 9.56
C VAL A 439 6.99 16.16 8.47
N GLY A 440 7.24 17.45 8.71
CA GLY A 440 7.92 18.32 7.75
C GLY A 440 9.36 17.91 7.48
N ALA A 441 10.14 17.59 8.52
CA ALA A 441 11.54 17.18 8.39
C ALA A 441 11.69 15.87 7.59
N VAL A 442 10.77 14.92 7.77
CA VAL A 442 10.77 13.66 7.00
C VAL A 442 10.54 13.91 5.51
N VAL A 443 9.60 14.78 5.17
CA VAL A 443 9.33 15.12 3.75
C VAL A 443 10.54 15.85 3.13
N GLU A 444 11.18 16.76 3.86
CA GLU A 444 12.40 17.44 3.40
C GLU A 444 13.54 16.47 3.10
N GLU A 445 13.80 15.52 4.01
CA GLU A 445 14.85 14.50 3.83
C GLU A 445 14.62 13.68 2.55
N LEU A 446 13.37 13.36 2.24
CA LEU A 446 13.01 12.65 1.01
C LEU A 446 13.26 13.50 -0.25
N CYS A 447 13.06 14.81 -0.19
CA CYS A 447 13.18 15.74 -1.32
C CYS A 447 14.62 16.16 -1.65
N VAL A 448 15.50 16.31 -0.64
CA VAL A 448 16.85 16.88 -0.81
C VAL A 448 17.82 15.94 -1.55
N ASN A 449 17.58 14.63 -1.52
CA ASN A 449 18.58 13.64 -1.92
C ASN A 449 18.72 13.40 -3.44
N GLU A 450 18.00 14.12 -4.32
CA GLU A 450 17.96 14.01 -5.81
C GLU A 450 17.74 12.59 -6.40
N LYS A 451 17.66 11.56 -5.57
CA LYS A 451 17.36 10.19 -5.95
C LYS A 451 15.86 10.06 -6.23
N GLY A 452 15.51 9.45 -7.36
CA GLY A 452 14.13 9.25 -7.82
C GLY A 452 13.20 8.72 -6.72
N LEU A 453 11.95 9.19 -6.70
CA LEU A 453 10.87 8.72 -5.82
C LEU A 453 9.76 8.10 -6.68
N GLU A 454 9.16 7.01 -6.19
CA GLU A 454 7.96 6.49 -6.83
C GLU A 454 6.81 7.49 -6.72
N ARG A 455 5.97 7.54 -7.76
CA ARG A 455 4.82 8.45 -7.85
C ARG A 455 3.93 8.42 -6.60
N THR A 456 3.61 7.24 -6.09
CA THR A 456 2.73 7.05 -4.92
C THR A 456 3.27 7.75 -3.66
N VAL A 457 4.58 7.64 -3.44
CA VAL A 457 5.31 8.33 -2.37
C VAL A 457 5.28 9.85 -2.60
N VAL A 458 5.47 10.31 -3.83
CA VAL A 458 5.40 11.74 -4.16
C VAL A 458 4.01 12.31 -3.85
N VAL A 459 2.94 11.62 -4.25
CA VAL A 459 1.56 12.03 -3.95
C VAL A 459 1.32 12.08 -2.44
N ALA A 460 1.82 11.11 -1.67
CA ALA A 460 1.73 11.12 -0.21
C ALA A 460 2.45 12.32 0.42
N CYS A 461 3.66 12.65 -0.06
CA CYS A 461 4.40 13.84 0.37
C CYS A 461 3.64 15.14 0.06
N LEU A 462 3.05 15.27 -1.13
CA LEU A 462 2.24 16.44 -1.52
C LEU A 462 1.00 16.58 -0.62
N GLN A 463 0.34 15.47 -0.30
CA GLN A 463 -0.80 15.47 0.62
C GLN A 463 -0.41 15.95 2.02
N LEU A 464 0.75 15.54 2.53
CA LEU A 464 1.27 16.03 3.82
C LEU A 464 1.60 17.53 3.76
N LEU A 465 2.34 17.99 2.74
CA LEU A 465 2.71 19.41 2.59
C LEU A 465 1.51 20.35 2.41
N SER A 466 0.42 19.86 1.82
CA SER A 466 -0.82 20.62 1.65
C SER A 466 -1.49 21.01 2.97
N SER A 467 -1.13 20.33 4.07
CA SER A 467 -1.61 20.68 5.40
C SER A 467 -0.94 21.95 5.94
N ARG A 468 -1.75 22.84 6.50
CA ARG A 468 -1.27 24.06 7.18
C ARG A 468 -0.43 23.76 8.43
N TYR A 469 -0.62 22.59 9.05
CA TYR A 469 0.05 22.21 10.30
C TYR A 469 1.49 21.70 10.10
N VAL A 470 1.87 21.37 8.86
CA VAL A 470 3.22 20.91 8.57
C VAL A 470 4.15 22.12 8.43
N VAL A 471 5.15 22.15 9.31
CA VAL A 471 6.21 23.17 9.32
C VAL A 471 7.46 22.59 8.69
N THR A 472 8.01 23.29 7.70
CA THR A 472 9.24 22.94 6.97
C THR A 472 10.26 24.06 7.14
N LYS A 473 11.56 23.72 7.12
CA LYS A 473 12.68 24.67 7.06
C LYS A 473 12.76 25.34 5.68
N GLU A 474 12.59 24.55 4.62
CA GLU A 474 12.49 25.10 3.26
C GLU A 474 11.05 25.56 2.96
N PRO A 475 10.87 26.60 2.14
CA PRO A 475 9.53 27.05 1.75
C PRO A 475 8.84 25.96 0.92
N LYS A 476 7.54 25.74 1.17
CA LYS A 476 6.81 24.57 0.65
C LYS A 476 6.81 24.52 -0.87
N TRP A 477 6.73 25.67 -1.54
CA TRP A 477 6.71 25.74 -3.01
C TRP A 477 7.97 25.13 -3.65
N ARG A 478 9.16 25.26 -3.04
CA ARG A 478 10.41 24.66 -3.55
C ARG A 478 10.42 23.15 -3.42
N LEU A 479 9.92 22.64 -2.29
CA LEU A 479 9.78 21.21 -2.07
C LEU A 479 8.79 20.61 -3.07
N VAL A 480 7.67 21.29 -3.31
CA VAL A 480 6.67 20.85 -4.30
C VAL A 480 7.22 20.86 -5.72
N GLU A 481 7.97 21.89 -6.12
CA GLU A 481 8.61 21.93 -7.44
C GLU A 481 9.53 20.72 -7.66
N ARG A 482 10.38 20.39 -6.67
CA ARG A 482 11.23 19.20 -6.71
C ARG A 482 10.39 17.91 -6.79
N LEU A 483 9.33 17.81 -5.99
CA LEU A 483 8.42 16.66 -6.01
C LEU A 483 7.71 16.50 -7.36
N LEU A 484 7.26 17.57 -7.99
CA LEU A 484 6.64 17.52 -9.32
C LEU A 484 7.63 17.03 -10.39
N ASN A 485 8.89 17.47 -10.33
CA ASN A 485 9.93 16.96 -11.23
C ASN A 485 10.14 15.44 -11.05
N LEU A 486 10.10 14.95 -9.81
CA LEU A 486 10.17 13.53 -9.51
C LEU A 486 8.90 12.78 -9.95
N TYR A 487 7.71 13.37 -9.80
CA TYR A 487 6.42 12.82 -10.23
C TYR A 487 6.41 12.50 -11.74
N HIS A 488 6.93 13.43 -12.55
CA HIS A 488 6.98 13.29 -14.01
C HIS A 488 8.01 12.26 -14.50
N SER A 489 8.98 11.88 -13.66
CA SER A 489 9.99 10.88 -14.02
C SER A 489 9.45 9.43 -14.09
N SER A 490 8.25 9.19 -13.56
CA SER A 490 7.59 7.87 -13.52
C SER A 490 6.62 7.65 -14.70
N TYR A 491 6.38 6.40 -15.10
CA TYR A 491 5.43 6.04 -16.17
C TYR A 491 3.98 6.30 -15.76
N TRP A 492 3.19 6.98 -16.60
CA TRP A 492 1.80 7.34 -16.31
C TRP A 492 0.86 6.13 -16.23
N PRO A 493 -0.20 6.16 -15.40
CA PRO A 493 -1.19 5.09 -15.39
C PRO A 493 -1.88 5.03 -16.76
N GLN A 494 -1.99 3.83 -17.32
CA GLN A 494 -2.66 3.64 -18.62
C GLN A 494 -4.18 3.80 -18.50
N GLN A 495 -4.75 3.43 -17.36
CA GLN A 495 -6.18 3.58 -17.08
C GLN A 495 -6.53 5.05 -16.81
N GLN A 496 -7.48 5.59 -17.58
CA GLN A 496 -7.89 6.99 -17.50
C GLN A 496 -8.51 7.36 -16.14
N GLU A 497 -9.32 6.48 -15.56
CA GLU A 497 -9.95 6.73 -14.26
C GLU A 497 -8.93 6.79 -13.12
N ALA A 498 -7.99 5.84 -13.07
CA ALA A 498 -6.91 5.84 -12.09
C ALA A 498 -6.04 7.10 -12.20
N ARG A 499 -5.72 7.50 -13.44
CA ARG A 499 -4.99 8.76 -13.72
C ARG A 499 -5.77 9.98 -13.25
N ARG A 500 -7.08 10.04 -13.49
CA ARG A 500 -7.94 11.15 -13.07
C ARG A 500 -7.94 11.30 -11.55
N ILE A 501 -8.14 10.22 -10.79
CA ILE A 501 -8.20 10.24 -9.33
C ILE A 501 -6.87 10.70 -8.72
N GLU A 502 -5.76 10.22 -9.28
CA GLU A 502 -4.42 10.59 -8.85
C GLU A 502 -4.11 12.07 -9.14
N LEU A 503 -4.37 12.53 -10.38
CA LEU A 503 -4.17 13.92 -10.78
C LEU A 503 -5.04 14.90 -9.99
N GLN A 504 -6.31 14.56 -9.75
CA GLN A 504 -7.19 15.38 -8.90
C GLN A 504 -6.62 15.55 -7.49
N SER A 505 -5.97 14.51 -6.95
CA SER A 505 -5.30 14.59 -5.65
C SER A 505 -4.07 15.50 -5.70
N VAL A 506 -3.24 15.39 -6.75
CA VAL A 506 -2.06 16.24 -6.96
C VAL A 506 -2.47 17.71 -7.14
N PHE A 507 -3.42 17.98 -8.03
CA PHE A 507 -3.88 19.33 -8.34
C PHE A 507 -4.50 20.01 -7.12
N ARG A 508 -5.32 19.26 -6.36
CA ARG A 508 -5.83 19.74 -5.09
C ARG A 508 -4.70 20.15 -4.15
N CYS A 509 -3.65 19.33 -3.98
CA CYS A 509 -2.53 19.67 -3.11
C CYS A 509 -1.78 20.92 -3.60
N CYS A 510 -1.54 21.03 -4.91
CA CYS A 510 -0.88 22.19 -5.51
C CYS A 510 -1.69 23.47 -5.32
N HIS A 511 -3.01 23.44 -5.53
CA HIS A 511 -3.90 24.58 -5.30
C HIS A 511 -3.92 25.00 -3.82
N LEU A 512 -3.94 24.06 -2.89
CA LEU A 512 -3.89 24.34 -1.44
C LEU A 512 -2.58 24.99 -1.01
N ILE A 513 -1.45 24.56 -1.57
CA ILE A 513 -0.13 25.13 -1.28
C ILE A 513 0.02 26.48 -1.98
N ALA A 514 -0.52 26.62 -3.19
CA ALA A 514 -0.42 27.85 -3.96
C ALA A 514 -1.08 29.04 -3.27
N THR A 515 -2.24 28.83 -2.64
CA THR A 515 -2.92 29.86 -1.85
C THR A 515 -2.18 30.21 -0.56
N THR A 516 -1.45 29.27 0.05
CA THR A 516 -0.64 29.56 1.24
C THR A 516 0.65 30.33 0.92
N GLU A 517 1.25 30.09 -0.25
CA GLU A 517 2.54 30.66 -0.67
C GLU A 517 2.40 31.89 -1.59
N GLY A 518 1.17 32.27 -1.95
CA GLY A 518 0.86 33.47 -2.72
C GLY A 518 1.46 33.50 -4.13
N ALA A 519 2.33 34.47 -4.42
CA ALA A 519 2.90 34.68 -5.75
C ALA A 519 3.76 33.50 -6.25
N ASN A 520 4.57 32.92 -5.36
CA ASN A 520 5.40 31.75 -5.68
C ASN A 520 4.53 30.52 -5.96
N GLY A 521 3.43 30.40 -5.22
CA GLY A 521 2.40 29.39 -5.45
C GLY A 521 1.74 29.45 -6.83
N ARG A 522 1.44 30.67 -7.30
CA ARG A 522 0.87 30.88 -8.66
C ARG A 522 1.86 30.52 -9.76
N HIS A 523 3.16 30.77 -9.55
CA HIS A 523 4.21 30.35 -10.49
C HIS A 523 4.26 28.83 -10.63
N LEU A 524 4.17 28.10 -9.51
CA LEU A 524 4.12 26.64 -9.48
C LEU A 524 2.93 26.10 -10.31
N LEU A 525 1.74 26.67 -10.16
CA LEU A 525 0.56 26.26 -10.95
C LEU A 525 0.73 26.55 -12.44
N SER A 526 1.36 27.67 -12.80
CA SER A 526 1.68 28.00 -14.19
C SER A 526 2.68 27.00 -14.79
N GLN A 527 3.69 26.59 -14.02
CA GLN A 527 4.69 25.59 -14.43
C GLN A 527 4.03 24.22 -14.63
N LEU A 528 3.20 23.79 -13.69
CA LEU A 528 2.43 22.55 -13.80
C LEU A 528 1.52 22.56 -15.03
N ARG A 529 0.81 23.67 -15.29
CA ARG A 529 -0.02 23.83 -16.49
C ARG A 529 0.84 23.69 -17.76
N SER A 530 1.98 24.38 -17.83
CA SER A 530 2.89 24.28 -18.98
C SER A 530 3.35 22.84 -19.22
N GLN A 531 3.69 22.10 -18.16
CA GLN A 531 4.11 20.70 -18.25
C GLN A 531 2.97 19.80 -18.73
N LEU A 532 1.73 20.00 -18.25
CA LEU A 532 0.57 19.23 -18.73
C LEU A 532 0.27 19.51 -20.21
N VAL A 533 0.38 20.76 -20.64
CA VAL A 533 0.21 21.15 -22.05
C VAL A 533 1.27 20.52 -22.93
N GLU A 534 2.52 20.43 -22.46
CA GLU A 534 3.61 19.77 -23.19
C GLU A 534 3.39 18.25 -23.33
N ILE A 535 2.91 17.59 -22.27
CA ILE A 535 2.76 16.12 -22.24
C ILE A 535 1.46 15.67 -22.93
N PHE A 536 0.34 16.33 -22.66
CA PHE A 536 -1.00 15.89 -23.09
C PHE A 536 -1.65 16.79 -24.15
N GLY A 537 -1.13 18.00 -24.36
CA GLY A 537 -1.71 19.01 -25.24
C GLY A 537 -2.67 19.96 -24.54
N ALA A 538 -2.86 21.15 -25.13
CA ALA A 538 -3.64 22.24 -24.54
C ALA A 538 -5.14 21.95 -24.40
N SER A 539 -5.69 21.06 -25.23
CA SER A 539 -7.11 20.67 -25.24
C SER A 539 -7.35 19.32 -24.54
N SER A 540 -6.43 18.87 -23.70
CA SER A 540 -6.56 17.61 -22.97
C SER A 540 -7.50 17.73 -21.77
N ALA A 541 -8.16 16.63 -21.41
CA ALA A 541 -8.99 16.56 -20.21
C ALA A 541 -8.18 16.82 -18.94
N GLU A 542 -6.89 16.45 -18.92
CA GLU A 542 -5.98 16.70 -17.80
C GLU A 542 -5.78 18.19 -17.49
N VAL A 543 -5.76 19.06 -18.52
CA VAL A 543 -5.68 20.51 -18.33
C VAL A 543 -7.00 21.07 -17.83
N GLU A 544 -8.13 20.59 -18.35
CA GLU A 544 -9.47 20.95 -17.85
C GLU A 544 -9.65 20.55 -16.37
N TRP A 545 -9.18 19.37 -15.97
CA TRP A 545 -9.23 18.91 -14.58
C TRP A 545 -8.40 19.78 -13.63
N LEU A 546 -7.30 20.37 -14.10
CA LEU A 546 -6.51 21.33 -13.29
C LEU A 546 -7.33 22.59 -13.00
N ASP A 547 -8.10 23.06 -13.98
CA ASP A 547 -8.97 24.23 -13.84
C ASP A 547 -10.18 23.91 -12.95
N ASP A 548 -10.81 22.74 -13.13
CA ASP A 548 -11.91 22.27 -12.29
C ASP A 548 -11.53 22.11 -10.81
N THR A 549 -10.28 21.75 -10.52
CA THR A 549 -9.80 21.54 -9.15
C THR A 549 -9.44 22.83 -8.41
N ALA A 550 -9.50 23.98 -9.09
CA ALA A 550 -9.29 25.30 -8.47
C ALA A 550 -10.28 25.58 -7.32
N VAL A 551 -11.47 24.95 -7.31
CA VAL A 551 -12.45 25.03 -6.21
C VAL A 551 -11.80 24.74 -4.85
N TYR A 552 -10.87 23.79 -4.79
CA TYR A 552 -10.26 23.37 -3.53
C TYR A 552 -9.37 24.44 -2.89
N ALA A 553 -8.90 25.42 -3.65
CA ALA A 553 -8.19 26.59 -3.15
C ALA A 553 -9.00 27.31 -2.05
N LEU A 554 -10.34 27.30 -2.13
CA LEU A 554 -11.25 27.89 -1.14
C LEU A 554 -11.06 27.32 0.28
N GLN A 555 -10.44 26.15 0.46
CA GLN A 555 -10.16 25.60 1.80
C GLN A 555 -9.06 26.38 2.55
N THR A 556 -8.18 27.08 1.84
CA THR A 556 -7.01 27.73 2.41
C THR A 556 -6.85 29.21 2.06
N VAL A 557 -7.76 29.78 1.27
CA VAL A 557 -7.80 31.23 1.00
C VAL A 557 -8.04 32.02 2.30
N THR A 558 -7.35 33.16 2.41
CA THR A 558 -7.44 34.14 3.52
C THR A 558 -8.10 35.46 3.11
N SER A 559 -8.32 35.70 1.81
CA SER A 559 -8.95 36.92 1.29
C SER A 559 -10.35 36.68 0.74
N CYS A 560 -11.34 37.45 1.21
CA CYS A 560 -12.72 37.36 0.71
C CYS A 560 -12.84 37.63 -0.80
N LYS A 561 -12.10 38.63 -1.30
CA LYS A 561 -12.12 39.00 -2.73
C LYS A 561 -11.53 37.90 -3.62
N GLU A 562 -10.51 37.21 -3.13
CA GLU A 562 -9.89 36.10 -3.85
C GLU A 562 -10.79 34.85 -3.85
N ALA A 563 -11.49 34.58 -2.73
CA ALA A 563 -12.46 33.50 -2.64
C ALA A 563 -13.61 33.68 -3.65
N ILE A 564 -14.14 34.90 -3.78
CA ILE A 564 -15.18 35.22 -4.76
C ILE A 564 -14.66 35.02 -6.19
N ARG A 565 -13.47 35.51 -6.53
CA ARG A 565 -12.86 35.33 -7.86
C ARG A 565 -12.69 33.86 -8.24
N ILE A 566 -12.24 33.03 -7.30
CA ILE A 566 -12.07 31.59 -7.52
C ILE A 566 -13.43 30.92 -7.81
N TYR A 567 -14.48 31.31 -7.09
CA TYR A 567 -15.82 30.78 -7.29
C TYR A 567 -16.45 31.21 -8.63
N GLU A 568 -16.30 32.48 -9.01
CA GLU A 568 -16.86 33.04 -10.25
C GLU A 568 -16.17 32.51 -11.51
N ALA A 569 -14.94 32.00 -11.40
CA ALA A 569 -14.20 31.39 -12.49
C ALA A 569 -14.66 29.96 -12.83
N LEU A 570 -15.58 29.37 -12.06
CA LEU A 570 -16.02 27.98 -12.27
C LEU A 570 -17.13 27.89 -13.33
N PRO A 571 -17.00 26.97 -14.32
CA PRO A 571 -17.95 26.87 -15.42
C PRO A 571 -19.35 26.42 -14.99
N VAL A 572 -19.50 25.66 -13.90
CA VAL A 572 -20.78 25.34 -13.23
C VAL A 572 -20.57 25.21 -11.72
N PRO A 573 -21.21 26.04 -10.86
CA PRO A 573 -21.01 25.97 -9.42
C PRO A 573 -21.72 24.74 -8.83
N LEU A 574 -20.95 23.67 -8.59
CA LEU A 574 -21.42 22.52 -7.81
C LEU A 574 -21.88 22.99 -6.42
N ARG A 575 -22.93 22.37 -5.88
CA ARG A 575 -23.45 22.69 -4.53
C ARG A 575 -22.37 22.69 -3.44
N GLN A 576 -21.40 21.79 -3.55
CA GLN A 576 -20.25 21.73 -2.64
C GLN A 576 -19.35 22.97 -2.76
N ALA A 577 -19.18 23.54 -3.96
CA ALA A 577 -18.42 24.76 -4.17
C ALA A 577 -19.08 25.98 -3.49
N LYS A 578 -20.42 26.08 -3.54
CA LYS A 578 -21.19 27.12 -2.81
C LYS A 578 -20.95 27.05 -1.30
N GLN A 579 -21.01 25.84 -0.73
CA GLN A 579 -20.72 25.62 0.69
C GLN A 579 -19.26 25.92 1.05
N MET A 580 -18.32 25.52 0.20
CA MET A 580 -16.89 25.80 0.38
C MET A 580 -16.59 27.30 0.31
N LEU A 581 -17.27 28.05 -0.55
CA LEU A 581 -17.16 29.50 -0.62
C LEU A 581 -17.64 30.14 0.69
N VAL A 582 -18.84 29.81 1.17
CA VAL A 582 -19.37 30.41 2.41
C VAL A 582 -18.51 30.04 3.61
N ALA A 583 -18.01 28.81 3.70
CA ALA A 583 -17.04 28.41 4.72
C ALA A 583 -15.73 29.22 4.62
N ALA A 584 -15.26 29.52 3.41
CA ALA A 584 -14.09 30.39 3.19
C ALA A 584 -14.37 31.82 3.65
N LEU A 585 -15.52 32.39 3.29
CA LEU A 585 -15.93 33.74 3.70
C LEU A 585 -16.03 33.87 5.22
N VAL A 586 -16.65 32.90 5.90
CA VAL A 586 -16.71 32.83 7.37
C VAL A 586 -15.30 32.87 7.95
N ARG A 587 -14.41 32.00 7.46
CA ARG A 587 -13.03 31.93 7.94
C ARG A 587 -12.28 33.24 7.73
N CYS A 588 -12.34 33.83 6.53
CA CYS A 588 -11.70 35.12 6.24
C CYS A 588 -12.24 36.24 7.16
N CYS A 589 -13.55 36.26 7.42
CA CYS A 589 -14.16 37.23 8.34
C CYS A 589 -13.69 37.02 9.80
N ARG A 590 -13.50 35.77 10.23
CA ARG A 590 -12.92 35.47 11.56
C ARG A 590 -11.47 35.89 11.67
N ASP A 591 -10.65 35.59 10.67
CA ASP A 591 -9.22 35.93 10.68
C ASP A 591 -9.03 37.45 10.75
N VAL A 592 -9.85 38.21 10.00
CA VAL A 592 -9.88 39.68 10.07
C VAL A 592 -10.30 40.15 11.47
N GLU A 593 -11.35 39.58 12.07
CA GLU A 593 -11.79 39.95 13.42
C GLU A 593 -10.75 39.64 14.51
N GLN A 594 -10.05 38.50 14.41
CA GLN A 594 -9.03 38.09 15.38
C GLN A 594 -7.77 38.95 15.29
N GLN A 595 -7.29 39.26 14.08
CA GLN A 595 -6.18 40.21 13.87
C GLN A 595 -6.49 41.59 14.46
N HIS A 596 -7.76 42.01 14.46
CA HIS A 596 -8.18 43.26 15.10
C HIS A 596 -8.21 43.22 16.63
N ASN A 597 -8.36 42.05 17.25
CA ASN A 597 -8.39 41.91 18.71
C ASN A 597 -6.99 41.73 19.33
N GLU A 598 -6.00 41.24 18.58
CA GLU A 598 -4.65 40.95 19.10
C GLU A 598 -3.62 42.09 18.94
N GLU A 599 -3.79 43.01 17.98
CA GLU A 599 -2.71 43.97 17.60
C GLU A 599 -2.83 45.41 18.15
N PHE A 600 -3.85 45.78 18.93
CA PHE A 600 -4.15 47.20 19.17
C PHE A 600 -4.06 47.63 20.65
N TYR A 601 -2.83 47.74 21.16
CA TYR A 601 -2.56 48.43 22.43
C TYR A 601 -2.05 49.88 22.28
N LEU A 602 -1.78 50.39 21.07
CA LEU A 602 -1.08 51.69 20.87
C LEU A 602 -1.45 52.49 19.58
N LEU A 603 -2.71 52.53 19.13
CA LEU A 603 -3.12 53.36 17.97
C LEU A 603 -4.25 54.35 18.32
N GLU A 604 -4.27 55.52 17.67
CA GLU A 604 -5.28 56.58 17.80
C GLU A 604 -6.72 56.07 17.58
N GLU A 605 -7.66 56.47 18.45
CA GLU A 605 -9.05 55.98 18.50
C GLU A 605 -9.80 56.14 17.15
N ASP A 606 -9.58 57.25 16.44
CA ASP A 606 -10.23 57.54 15.16
C ASP A 606 -9.82 56.57 14.04
N VAL A 607 -8.55 56.14 14.03
CA VAL A 607 -8.02 55.16 13.06
C VAL A 607 -8.55 53.76 13.39
N GLN A 608 -8.80 53.47 14.68
CA GLN A 608 -9.40 52.22 15.10
C GLN A 608 -10.89 52.16 14.74
N GLU A 609 -11.62 53.26 14.90
CA GLU A 609 -13.04 53.35 14.56
C GLU A 609 -13.26 53.19 13.05
N MET A 610 -12.50 53.92 12.21
CA MET A 610 -12.57 53.75 10.75
C MET A 610 -12.22 52.33 10.29
N LYS A 611 -11.22 51.69 10.92
CA LYS A 611 -10.87 50.29 10.61
C LYS A 611 -11.98 49.33 11.04
N ARG A 612 -12.61 49.51 12.21
CA ARG A 612 -13.75 48.71 12.69
C ARG A 612 -14.97 48.84 11.77
N GLU A 613 -15.26 50.04 11.28
CA GLU A 613 -16.32 50.29 10.31
C GLU A 613 -16.04 49.59 8.97
N SER A 614 -14.79 49.63 8.49
CA SER A 614 -14.39 48.95 7.26
C SER A 614 -14.56 47.43 7.32
N VAL A 615 -14.27 46.83 8.48
CA VAL A 615 -14.44 45.39 8.73
C VAL A 615 -15.92 45.06 8.82
N SER A 616 -16.70 45.87 9.53
CA SER A 616 -18.15 45.70 9.65
C SER A 616 -18.83 45.78 8.28
N ALA A 617 -18.43 46.73 7.43
CA ALA A 617 -18.93 46.86 6.06
C ALA A 617 -18.57 45.62 5.22
N LEU A 618 -17.34 45.12 5.33
CA LEU A 618 -16.89 43.92 4.62
C LEU A 618 -17.68 42.68 5.05
N VAL A 619 -17.89 42.44 6.34
CA VAL A 619 -18.68 41.29 6.84
C VAL A 619 -20.15 41.38 6.40
N GLN A 620 -20.73 42.59 6.38
CA GLN A 620 -22.10 42.81 5.87
C GLN A 620 -22.21 42.53 4.37
N GLU A 621 -21.22 42.98 3.58
CA GLU A 621 -21.13 42.68 2.15
C GLU A 621 -21.06 41.17 1.90
N MET A 622 -20.22 40.46 2.66
CA MET A 622 -20.08 39.00 2.54
C MET A 622 -21.36 38.25 2.97
N THR A 623 -22.08 38.75 3.97
CA THR A 623 -23.37 38.17 4.40
C THR A 623 -24.43 38.30 3.30
N LEU A 624 -24.50 39.46 2.64
CA LEU A 624 -25.38 39.68 1.49
C LEU A 624 -24.99 38.81 0.29
N TYR A 625 -23.69 38.65 0.04
CA TYR A 625 -23.19 37.79 -1.03
C TYR A 625 -23.54 36.32 -0.77
N ALA A 626 -23.33 35.82 0.46
CA ALA A 626 -23.71 34.45 0.84
C ALA A 626 -25.21 34.19 0.64
N LYS A 627 -26.06 35.18 0.94
CA LYS A 627 -27.51 35.09 0.70
C LYS A 627 -27.87 35.09 -0.80
N LYS A 628 -27.11 35.77 -1.65
CA LYS A 628 -27.32 35.78 -3.11
C LYS A 628 -26.88 34.48 -3.79
N VAL A 629 -25.89 33.78 -3.23
CA VAL A 629 -25.35 32.53 -3.81
C VAL A 629 -26.31 31.35 -3.64
N PHE A 630 -27.20 31.40 -2.65
CA PHE A 630 -28.23 30.39 -2.40
C PHE A 630 -29.62 30.94 -2.72
N ASP A 631 -30.25 30.41 -3.78
CA ASP A 631 -31.65 30.69 -4.10
C ASP A 631 -32.61 29.95 -3.14
N ALA A 632 -33.87 30.39 -3.10
CA ALA A 632 -34.90 29.94 -2.15
C ALA A 632 -35.28 28.44 -2.22
N GLU A 633 -34.78 27.69 -3.21
CA GLU A 633 -35.12 26.28 -3.45
C GLU A 633 -34.01 25.29 -3.02
N GLU A 634 -32.84 25.77 -2.57
CA GLU A 634 -31.70 24.92 -2.19
C GLU A 634 -31.54 24.73 -0.66
N ASN A 635 -30.99 23.58 -0.24
CA ASN A 635 -30.59 23.33 1.17
C ASN A 635 -29.50 24.32 1.61
N PHE A 636 -29.94 25.42 2.20
CA PHE A 636 -29.12 26.51 2.71
C PHE A 636 -28.23 26.07 3.89
N PRO A 637 -26.91 26.43 3.94
CA PRO A 637 -26.03 26.12 5.07
C PRO A 637 -26.32 27.08 6.23
N TYR A 638 -27.39 26.78 6.97
CA TYR A 638 -27.89 27.63 8.04
C TYR A 638 -26.90 27.89 9.17
N ASP A 639 -26.01 26.94 9.45
CA ASP A 639 -24.92 27.02 10.43
C ASP A 639 -23.86 28.06 10.03
N LEU A 640 -23.33 27.96 8.82
CA LEU A 640 -22.31 28.89 8.31
C LEU A 640 -22.87 30.30 8.12
N TYR A 641 -24.13 30.42 7.69
CA TYR A 641 -24.77 31.71 7.52
C TYR A 641 -25.13 32.37 8.87
N ALA A 642 -25.60 31.59 9.86
CA ALA A 642 -25.81 32.09 11.22
C ALA A 642 -24.52 32.68 11.78
N GLU A 643 -23.39 32.05 11.48
CA GLU A 643 -22.10 32.56 11.94
C GLU A 643 -21.70 33.89 11.27
N LEU A 644 -21.96 34.07 9.97
CA LEU A 644 -21.80 35.38 9.31
C LEU A 644 -22.73 36.45 9.92
N LEU A 645 -23.95 36.08 10.29
CA LEU A 645 -24.88 36.98 10.99
C LEU A 645 -24.36 37.38 12.37
N LEU A 646 -23.75 36.46 13.11
CA LEU A 646 -23.14 36.76 14.41
C LEU A 646 -21.89 37.64 14.27
N LEU A 647 -21.08 37.42 13.24
CA LEU A 647 -19.92 38.25 12.92
C LEU A 647 -20.32 39.69 12.49
N SER A 648 -21.49 39.84 11.87
CA SER A 648 -22.04 41.15 11.47
C SER A 648 -22.87 41.85 12.55
N ALA A 649 -23.12 41.20 13.69
CA ALA A 649 -23.94 41.72 14.77
C ALA A 649 -23.20 42.79 15.61
N LYS A 650 -23.16 44.04 15.12
CA LYS A 650 -22.60 45.20 15.83
C LYS A 650 -23.59 46.38 15.86
N GLY A 651 -23.52 47.20 16.91
CA GLY A 651 -24.32 48.42 17.06
C GLY A 651 -25.83 48.19 17.18
N ALA A 652 -26.64 49.11 16.64
CA ALA A 652 -28.10 49.11 16.79
C ALA A 652 -28.82 47.87 16.19
N MET A 653 -28.17 47.14 15.29
CA MET A 653 -28.73 45.94 14.64
C MET A 653 -28.33 44.62 15.34
N GLN A 654 -27.49 44.67 16.39
CA GLN A 654 -26.93 43.50 17.06
C GLN A 654 -28.00 42.52 17.55
N LYS A 655 -29.03 43.01 18.24
CA LYS A 655 -30.12 42.17 18.76
C LYS A 655 -30.94 41.50 17.65
N ARG A 656 -31.17 42.22 16.55
CA ARG A 656 -31.93 41.71 15.40
C ARG A 656 -31.17 40.61 14.66
N MET A 657 -29.87 40.81 14.45
CA MET A 657 -29.00 39.85 13.76
C MET A 657 -28.78 38.59 14.62
N ALA A 658 -28.68 38.73 15.94
CA ALA A 658 -28.58 37.59 16.86
C ALA A 658 -29.85 36.73 16.89
N VAL A 659 -31.04 37.34 16.86
CA VAL A 659 -32.32 36.60 16.75
C VAL A 659 -32.43 35.88 15.41
N GLU A 660 -32.02 36.52 14.32
CA GLU A 660 -32.01 35.87 12.99
C GLU A 660 -30.98 34.73 12.94
N ALA A 661 -29.81 34.88 13.57
CA ALA A 661 -28.83 33.82 13.69
C ALA A 661 -29.37 32.62 14.51
N MET A 662 -30.06 32.87 15.63
CA MET A 662 -30.76 31.83 16.39
C MET A 662 -31.80 31.09 15.54
N ARG A 663 -32.56 31.83 14.72
CA ARG A 663 -33.52 31.24 13.78
C ARG A 663 -32.82 30.35 12.76
N CYS A 664 -31.71 30.81 12.17
CA CYS A 664 -30.92 29.99 11.25
C CYS A 664 -30.36 28.73 11.94
N LEU A 665 -29.74 28.84 13.12
CA LEU A 665 -29.23 27.69 13.86
C LEU A 665 -30.33 26.67 14.17
N SER A 666 -31.53 27.13 14.53
CA SER A 666 -32.69 26.24 14.78
C SER A 666 -33.16 25.46 13.55
N MET A 667 -32.91 25.96 12.34
CA MET A 667 -33.21 25.28 11.08
C MET A 667 -32.13 24.24 10.70
N GLY A 668 -30.95 24.30 11.33
CA GLY A 668 -29.81 23.41 11.11
C GLY A 668 -29.76 22.18 12.04
N SER A 669 -28.62 21.50 12.05
CA SER A 669 -28.33 20.39 12.99
C SER A 669 -27.91 20.93 14.35
N ALA A 670 -28.41 20.32 15.44
CA ALA A 670 -27.98 20.65 16.81
C ALA A 670 -26.48 20.39 17.00
N GLU A 671 -25.93 19.39 16.32
CA GLU A 671 -24.50 19.02 16.39
C GLU A 671 -23.56 20.10 15.83
N ALA A 672 -24.08 21.01 15.00
CA ALA A 672 -23.30 22.11 14.44
C ALA A 672 -23.24 23.35 15.38
N ILE A 673 -23.95 23.31 16.51
CA ILE A 673 -23.99 24.41 17.48
C ILE A 673 -22.77 24.30 18.41
N GLU A 674 -21.72 25.04 18.09
CA GLU A 674 -20.55 25.18 18.96
C GLU A 674 -20.79 26.16 20.13
N PHE A 675 -20.07 25.97 21.24
CA PHE A 675 -20.11 26.86 22.42
C PHE A 675 -19.86 28.34 22.06
N ARG A 676 -19.02 28.63 21.06
CA ARG A 676 -18.79 30.00 20.58
C ARG A 676 -20.06 30.69 20.06
N HIS A 677 -20.98 29.92 19.47
CA HIS A 677 -22.25 30.46 18.97
C HIS A 677 -23.14 30.87 20.15
N VAL A 678 -23.19 30.02 21.18
CA VAL A 678 -23.91 30.28 22.45
C VAL A 678 -23.38 31.53 23.13
N SER A 679 -22.06 31.63 23.32
CA SER A 679 -21.43 32.78 23.98
C SER A 679 -21.65 34.10 23.22
N ARG A 680 -21.53 34.10 21.88
CA ARG A 680 -21.77 35.30 21.06
C ARG A 680 -23.24 35.74 21.05
N ILE A 681 -24.18 34.79 21.04
CA ILE A 681 -25.62 35.09 21.12
C ILE A 681 -25.98 35.63 22.51
N ALA A 682 -25.45 35.02 23.56
CA ALA A 682 -25.63 35.49 24.94
C ALA A 682 -25.13 36.93 25.11
N ALA A 683 -23.93 37.23 24.61
CA ALA A 683 -23.38 38.58 24.61
C ALA A 683 -24.23 39.56 23.79
N ALA A 684 -24.69 39.17 22.60
CA ALA A 684 -25.47 40.04 21.71
C ALA A 684 -26.89 40.33 22.21
N LEU A 685 -27.48 39.42 22.99
CA LEU A 685 -28.82 39.56 23.58
C LEU A 685 -28.80 40.04 25.03
N SER A 686 -27.62 40.13 25.65
CA SER A 686 -27.45 40.41 27.08
C SER A 686 -28.13 39.37 27.98
N LEU A 687 -27.99 38.09 27.61
CA LEU A 687 -28.50 36.92 28.34
C LEU A 687 -27.35 36.09 28.91
N THR A 688 -27.64 35.16 29.83
CA THR A 688 -26.65 34.20 30.30
C THR A 688 -26.44 33.08 29.28
N GLU A 689 -25.22 32.52 29.22
CA GLU A 689 -24.87 31.43 28.29
C GLU A 689 -25.73 30.18 28.53
N LEU A 690 -25.97 29.85 29.80
CA LEU A 690 -26.79 28.70 30.24
C LEU A 690 -28.22 28.77 29.70
N ASN A 691 -28.78 29.99 29.64
CA ASN A 691 -30.11 30.23 29.13
C ASN A 691 -30.20 30.08 27.60
N VAL A 692 -29.15 30.50 26.88
CA VAL A 692 -29.05 30.34 25.42
C VAL A 692 -28.79 28.89 25.06
N GLU A 693 -27.95 28.20 25.83
CA GLU A 693 -27.64 26.77 25.68
C GLU A 693 -28.88 25.91 25.88
N SER A 694 -29.63 26.12 26.97
CA SER A 694 -30.87 25.38 27.22
C SER A 694 -31.94 25.64 26.14
N SER A 695 -31.97 26.85 25.59
CA SER A 695 -32.90 27.19 24.51
C SER A 695 -32.51 26.55 23.17
N LEU A 696 -31.23 26.65 22.76
CA LEU A 696 -30.76 26.23 21.43
C LEU A 696 -30.37 24.75 21.35
N ILE A 697 -29.87 24.14 22.42
CA ILE A 697 -29.42 22.75 22.44
C ILE A 697 -30.51 21.85 23.01
N ASP A 698 -30.96 22.09 24.25
CA ASP A 698 -31.99 21.25 24.89
C ASP A 698 -33.37 21.48 24.27
N GLY A 699 -33.67 22.73 23.88
CA GLY A 699 -34.91 23.14 23.22
C GLY A 699 -34.92 23.01 21.69
N HIS A 700 -33.86 22.48 21.06
CA HIS A 700 -33.65 22.53 19.61
C HIS A 700 -34.83 21.99 18.81
N ALA A 701 -35.37 20.84 19.20
CA ALA A 701 -36.48 20.19 18.50
C ALA A 701 -37.75 21.06 18.48
N LYS A 702 -38.03 21.76 19.60
CA LYS A 702 -39.18 22.67 19.73
C LYS A 702 -38.97 23.93 18.91
N LEU A 703 -37.77 24.52 18.96
CA LEU A 703 -37.44 25.71 18.17
C LEU A 703 -37.48 25.41 16.66
N ARG A 704 -36.92 24.29 16.24
CA ARG A 704 -36.96 23.83 14.84
C ARG A 704 -38.41 23.65 14.35
N TYR A 705 -39.27 23.03 15.15
CA TYR A 705 -40.69 22.90 14.83
C TYR A 705 -41.36 24.28 14.65
N THR A 706 -41.09 25.23 15.55
CA THR A 706 -41.65 26.59 15.44
C THR A 706 -41.09 27.40 14.26
N ALA A 707 -39.82 27.20 13.91
CA ALA A 707 -39.18 27.90 12.80
C ALA A 707 -39.69 27.40 11.43
N ILE A 708 -39.97 26.10 11.32
CA ILE A 708 -40.53 25.46 10.11
C ILE A 708 -42.02 25.79 9.94
N SER A 709 -42.79 25.82 11.03
CA SER A 709 -44.25 26.06 10.99
C SER A 709 -44.65 27.52 10.71
N ASN A 710 -43.70 28.47 10.73
CA ASN A 710 -43.94 29.88 10.42
C ASN A 710 -43.03 30.41 9.29
N PRO A 711 -43.28 30.04 8.01
CA PRO A 711 -42.47 30.49 6.88
C PRO A 711 -42.74 31.95 6.45
N ASN A 712 -43.94 32.51 6.70
CA ASN A 712 -44.35 33.85 6.20
C ASN A 712 -44.31 34.96 7.25
N GLY A 713 -43.13 35.21 7.83
CA GLY A 713 -42.91 36.26 8.84
C GLY A 713 -42.52 37.64 8.32
N SER A 714 -42.80 37.98 7.05
CA SER A 714 -42.68 39.35 6.54
C SER A 714 -44.08 39.97 6.37
N GLN A 715 -44.36 41.04 7.12
CA GLN A 715 -45.43 42.03 6.90
C GLN A 715 -46.86 41.80 7.44
N LYS A 716 -47.09 41.05 8.52
CA LYS A 716 -48.31 41.28 9.33
C LYS A 716 -47.92 41.48 10.78
N LYS A 717 -48.43 42.59 11.36
CA LYS A 717 -48.26 43.03 12.75
C LYS A 717 -48.06 41.82 13.66
N LEU A 718 -46.85 41.68 14.20
CA LEU A 718 -46.57 40.71 15.26
C LEU A 718 -47.58 40.90 16.39
N PRO A 719 -48.47 39.94 16.69
CA PRO A 719 -48.98 39.82 18.03
C PRO A 719 -47.90 39.08 18.82
N HIS A 720 -47.14 39.82 19.64
CA HIS A 720 -46.37 39.30 20.77
C HIS A 720 -45.51 38.03 20.53
N LEU A 721 -44.36 38.20 19.85
CA LEU A 721 -43.17 37.35 20.12
C LEU A 721 -42.62 37.58 21.55
N GLY A 722 -43.12 38.59 22.27
CA GLY A 722 -42.93 38.75 23.71
C GLY A 722 -43.68 37.74 24.59
N SER A 723 -44.40 36.77 24.03
CA SER A 723 -45.09 35.73 24.82
C SER A 723 -44.35 34.40 24.92
N LEU A 724 -43.27 34.20 24.15
CA LEU A 724 -42.33 33.07 24.33
C LEU A 724 -41.04 33.50 25.05
N PHE A 725 -40.76 34.80 25.11
CA PHE A 725 -39.69 35.42 25.89
C PHE A 725 -40.30 36.52 26.76
N ASP A 726 -41.03 36.09 27.79
CA ASP A 726 -41.53 36.99 28.83
C ASP A 726 -40.37 37.34 29.76
N MET A 727 -39.78 38.52 29.54
CA MET A 727 -38.69 39.11 30.34
C MET A 727 -39.08 39.36 31.81
N SER A 728 -40.32 39.06 32.21
CA SER A 728 -40.76 39.13 33.62
C SER A 728 -40.59 37.81 34.39
N ARG A 729 -40.21 36.73 33.71
CA ARG A 729 -39.93 35.40 34.31
C ARG A 729 -38.53 34.85 34.01
N TRP A 730 -37.61 35.71 33.56
CA TRP A 730 -36.19 35.41 33.34
C TRP A 730 -35.31 36.17 34.32
#